data_AF-A0A7J2S7I9-F1
#
_entry.id   AF-A0A7J2S7I9-F1
#
_cell.length_a   1.000
_cell.length_b   1.000
_cell.length_c   1.000
_cell.angle_alpha   90.00
_cell.angle_beta   90.00
_cell.angle_gamma   90.00
#
_symmetry.space_group_name_H-M   'P 1'
#
loop_
_entity.id
_entity.type
_entity.pdbx_description
1 polymer ?
#
loop_
_entity_poly.entity_id
_entity_poly.type
_entity_poly.pdbx_seq_one_letter_code
_entity_poly.pdbx_strand_id
1 'polypeptide(L)'
;EGLSATLVTVEAIEACSDYWNSTPMFNDTAAKIREFCRDAYTDWGTQYILIGGDDDGPASIPRREMKYSYEGGVDSDLYWSNLDKTFNDDMDTDWGEEGDTGFDLYSELFIGSIPCDEGQDVSNWLTKSFYYADSWEQDYLENLASYGGNTGWSCEGDDFMDFTLWGTDNWLGPNPGSDGPWPNWLGFLYGFDTWNATNLGMEFNTTQLHTAEPPNPGWMGDGTTGMKNAINNDLCTLIFAVAHANAHMSMDVYDTTWESDYHNTKPFFVHDYGCHCGDMDAADDGVLHSMLFHSDTELAFACVYNTGYGWGNWYSTNSSSALQQKLFVDYMLNTSKSGGTMNWQLGRIQAYTKDAMAPTINWGGSWREIIQCCLLFGDPAQLLKPPLLPEHNVGIRDLDLYDHVNPNELVYINATIINNGANNETNVIVSFRVNGTELDNITIPFFEKLTTQQVSFTWTPSKGWYNVVVNVSIPGVVENITYDNERGKTVVAGPDVAVSSINAQQYAIVGGTAKVDAVISNLGASDEIVTVYLKVNNTLIDEIEIFVPAMSSQPITLLWSPWYEGTCNVKVEAEVTGEIFTGNNFKSQSVSVITTQGFVLLVDDDKGYNYETYFEDALMASGYMYEYWNRDSQGCPSPAYMASHMGVVWFTGDDSTTTLTSEDISALSTYLDNGGKLFITGEDIGYDIHNDPFYTNYLHAVYGVDDTNIYYLDGITGDPIGDNLTICIQGGDGANNQNWQSGIYPTGGAYSVFQYQSSTYYGGIRYEGIYKVVYFGFGFEAINNIIDRVTVIGRIMNWFGGGTTNFSDIYINPLNFYYVTWQNFTLNDSFIIGNNVNASTDLTFQITYTADWLSISPQNGSISPGNEVNISITIDTSNLTTGVTSTFITLITNDPDETSIQLPLYISIPSFKLVNLSLYEGWNMITIPVSTGEDLTADSLHSQIPGCGIILRWNASSGDFDLYAPGVPYNFAIENGVGYLVSVEYDTNVEFMGIPLQSVSVPLHIGWNMLGWFKEENTTTSSLLTNITGCNIVLLWNASIADFDV
;
A
#
# COMPACT_ATOMS: atom_id res chain seq x y z
N GLU A 1 -33.38 9.22 3.29
CA GLU A 1 -32.29 10.01 3.90
C GLU A 1 -31.61 11.03 2.97
N GLY A 2 -32.16 11.36 1.80
CA GLY A 2 -31.54 12.35 0.89
C GLY A 2 -30.23 11.88 0.26
N LEU A 3 -30.09 10.58 0.03
CA LEU A 3 -29.09 10.01 -0.86
C LEU A 3 -29.70 9.90 -2.26
N SER A 4 -28.95 10.23 -3.30
CA SER A 4 -29.33 9.90 -4.67
C SER A 4 -29.09 8.41 -4.87
N ALA A 5 -30.10 7.69 -5.36
CA ALA A 5 -30.02 6.25 -5.56
C ALA A 5 -30.45 5.89 -6.99
N THR A 6 -29.73 4.96 -7.59
CA THR A 6 -30.00 4.42 -8.92
C THR A 6 -30.09 2.91 -8.82
N LEU A 7 -31.17 2.32 -9.36
CA LEU A 7 -31.31 0.87 -9.49
C LEU A 7 -30.73 0.42 -10.83
N VAL A 8 -29.81 -0.54 -10.79
CA VAL A 8 -29.20 -1.16 -11.98
C VAL A 8 -29.35 -2.67 -11.87
N THR A 9 -29.80 -3.31 -12.96
CA THR A 9 -29.97 -4.77 -13.04
C THR A 9 -28.70 -5.42 -13.58
N VAL A 10 -28.35 -6.62 -13.11
CA VAL A 10 -27.18 -7.37 -13.60
C VAL A 10 -27.24 -7.59 -15.12
N GLU A 11 -28.42 -7.85 -15.69
CA GLU A 11 -28.56 -8.03 -17.14
C GLU A 11 -28.21 -6.77 -17.95
N ALA A 12 -28.41 -5.59 -17.36
CA ALA A 12 -28.02 -4.32 -17.99
C ALA A 12 -26.50 -4.13 -17.94
N ILE A 13 -25.86 -4.52 -16.84
CA ILE A 13 -24.40 -4.54 -16.70
C ILE A 13 -23.80 -5.52 -17.72
N GLU A 14 -24.31 -6.74 -17.79
CA GLU A 14 -23.81 -7.75 -18.72
C GLU A 14 -24.00 -7.37 -20.19
N ALA A 15 -25.10 -6.67 -20.52
CA ALA A 15 -25.37 -6.20 -21.87
C ALA A 15 -24.51 -4.99 -22.28
N CYS A 16 -23.85 -4.31 -21.34
CA CYS A 16 -23.00 -3.17 -21.61
C CYS A 16 -21.61 -3.62 -22.07
N SER A 17 -21.27 -3.36 -23.33
CA SER A 17 -19.97 -3.77 -23.89
C SER A 17 -18.76 -3.04 -23.30
N ASP A 18 -18.99 -1.91 -22.62
CA ASP A 18 -17.92 -1.11 -22.01
C ASP A 18 -17.35 -1.79 -20.76
N TYR A 19 -18.11 -2.70 -20.14
CA TYR A 19 -17.65 -3.51 -19.00
C TYR A 19 -17.03 -4.84 -19.43
N TRP A 20 -16.84 -5.08 -20.72
CA TRP A 20 -16.29 -6.35 -21.22
C TRP A 20 -14.76 -6.31 -21.27
N ASN A 21 -14.12 -7.35 -20.73
CA ASN A 21 -12.67 -7.50 -20.79
C ASN A 21 -12.24 -8.48 -21.89
N SER A 22 -11.13 -8.17 -22.55
CA SER A 22 -10.52 -9.05 -23.56
C SER A 22 -9.87 -10.30 -22.95
N THR A 23 -9.49 -10.25 -21.68
CA THR A 23 -8.96 -11.37 -20.90
C THR A 23 -10.15 -12.17 -20.34
N PRO A 24 -10.33 -13.45 -20.74
CA PRO A 24 -11.53 -14.22 -20.39
C PRO A 24 -11.81 -14.36 -18.89
N MET A 25 -10.77 -14.45 -18.06
CA MET A 25 -10.86 -14.58 -16.61
C MET A 25 -11.47 -13.33 -15.92
N PHE A 26 -11.30 -12.15 -16.53
CA PHE A 26 -11.84 -10.88 -16.03
C PHE A 26 -13.09 -10.45 -16.81
N ASN A 27 -13.84 -11.40 -17.39
CA ASN A 27 -15.01 -11.10 -18.22
C ASN A 27 -16.26 -11.92 -17.83
N ASP A 28 -16.24 -12.58 -16.68
CA ASP A 28 -17.41 -13.20 -16.08
C ASP A 28 -18.34 -12.13 -15.45
N THR A 29 -19.47 -12.57 -14.88
CA THR A 29 -20.48 -11.68 -14.31
C THR A 29 -19.91 -10.86 -13.15
N ALA A 30 -19.17 -11.49 -12.23
CA ALA A 30 -18.53 -10.80 -11.10
C ALA A 30 -17.54 -9.72 -11.57
N ALA A 31 -16.74 -9.98 -12.60
CA ALA A 31 -15.81 -8.98 -13.16
C ALA A 31 -16.55 -7.82 -13.85
N LYS A 32 -17.66 -8.08 -14.56
CA LYS A 32 -18.46 -7.00 -15.17
C LYS A 32 -19.15 -6.12 -14.13
N ILE A 33 -19.64 -6.72 -13.04
CA ILE A 33 -20.17 -5.97 -11.89
C ILE A 33 -19.06 -5.11 -11.29
N ARG A 34 -17.84 -5.64 -11.16
CA ARG A 34 -16.69 -4.88 -10.68
C ARG A 34 -16.36 -3.68 -11.56
N GLU A 35 -16.31 -3.86 -12.89
CA GLU A 35 -16.06 -2.74 -13.80
C GLU A 35 -17.20 -1.71 -13.78
N PHE A 36 -18.45 -2.16 -13.60
CA PHE A 36 -19.56 -1.25 -13.31
C PHE A 36 -19.35 -0.48 -12.00
N CYS A 37 -18.91 -1.13 -10.92
CA CYS A 37 -18.60 -0.44 -9.66
C CYS A 37 -17.50 0.62 -9.85
N ARG A 38 -16.48 0.32 -10.66
CA ARG A 38 -15.41 1.26 -11.01
C ARG A 38 -15.91 2.46 -11.82
N ASP A 39 -16.78 2.23 -12.81
CA ASP A 39 -17.46 3.29 -13.56
C ASP A 39 -18.34 4.15 -12.63
N ALA A 40 -19.18 3.50 -11.82
CA ALA A 40 -20.08 4.18 -10.89
C ALA A 40 -19.32 5.00 -9.85
N TYR A 41 -18.17 4.52 -9.36
CA TYR A 41 -17.29 5.26 -8.47
C TYR A 41 -16.71 6.50 -9.16
N THR A 42 -16.08 6.30 -10.33
CA THR A 42 -15.30 7.34 -11.02
C THR A 42 -16.18 8.39 -11.69
N ASP A 43 -17.20 7.96 -12.42
CA ASP A 43 -17.98 8.82 -13.31
C ASP A 43 -19.25 9.34 -12.65
N TRP A 44 -19.83 8.60 -11.69
CA TRP A 44 -21.10 8.97 -11.05
C TRP A 44 -20.88 9.53 -9.63
N GLY A 45 -19.67 9.38 -9.06
CA GLY A 45 -19.37 9.74 -7.68
C GLY A 45 -20.08 8.85 -6.66
N THR A 46 -20.32 7.58 -7.01
CA THR A 46 -21.02 6.62 -6.15
C THR A 46 -20.17 6.32 -4.91
N GLN A 47 -20.79 6.31 -3.73
CA GLN A 47 -20.13 5.98 -2.46
C GLN A 47 -20.63 4.66 -1.86
N TYR A 48 -21.85 4.22 -2.17
CA TYR A 48 -22.48 3.05 -1.57
C TYR A 48 -23.00 2.11 -2.64
N ILE A 49 -22.82 0.81 -2.42
CA ILE A 49 -23.37 -0.26 -3.25
C ILE A 49 -24.12 -1.24 -2.35
N LEU A 50 -25.41 -1.44 -2.65
CA LEU A 50 -26.22 -2.49 -2.04
C LEU A 50 -26.51 -3.56 -3.09
N ILE A 51 -26.05 -4.79 -2.84
CA ILE A 51 -26.30 -5.94 -3.71
C ILE A 51 -27.59 -6.64 -3.24
N GLY A 52 -28.54 -6.85 -4.16
CA GLY A 52 -29.79 -7.55 -3.89
C GLY A 52 -29.96 -8.75 -4.79
N GLY A 53 -29.60 -9.92 -4.27
CA GLY A 53 -29.64 -11.21 -4.95
C GLY A 53 -28.81 -12.25 -4.19
N ASP A 54 -29.31 -13.47 -4.14
CA ASP A 54 -28.63 -14.61 -3.51
C ASP A 54 -27.44 -15.12 -4.35
N ASP A 55 -26.70 -16.12 -3.87
CA ASP A 55 -25.64 -16.78 -4.64
C ASP A 55 -26.22 -17.71 -5.71
N ASP A 56 -27.35 -18.36 -5.44
CA ASP A 56 -27.98 -19.30 -6.35
C ASP A 56 -29.41 -18.90 -6.80
N GLY A 57 -30.09 -19.81 -7.51
CA GLY A 57 -31.46 -19.58 -7.93
C GLY A 57 -31.68 -18.52 -9.03
N PRO A 58 -32.94 -18.12 -9.26
CA PRO A 58 -33.33 -17.19 -10.34
C PRO A 58 -32.87 -15.74 -10.13
N ALA A 59 -32.49 -15.37 -8.92
CA ALA A 59 -31.99 -14.05 -8.52
C ALA A 59 -30.47 -14.06 -8.25
N SER A 60 -29.76 -15.11 -8.67
CA SER A 60 -28.34 -15.31 -8.40
C SER A 60 -27.46 -14.15 -8.87
N ILE A 61 -26.60 -13.71 -7.97
CA ILE A 61 -25.48 -12.80 -8.19
C ILE A 61 -24.24 -13.45 -7.54
N PRO A 62 -23.60 -14.42 -8.22
CA PRO A 62 -22.49 -15.15 -7.64
C PRO A 62 -21.33 -14.23 -7.31
N ARG A 63 -20.77 -14.40 -6.11
CA ARG A 63 -19.65 -13.58 -5.63
C ARG A 63 -18.33 -14.09 -6.18
N ARG A 64 -17.29 -13.27 -6.00
CA ARG A 64 -15.93 -13.76 -6.23
C ARG A 64 -15.51 -14.57 -5.01
N GLU A 65 -15.33 -15.87 -5.22
CA GLU A 65 -14.76 -16.77 -4.22
C GLU A 65 -13.28 -16.45 -3.99
N MET A 66 -12.91 -16.23 -2.73
CA MET A 66 -11.53 -15.96 -2.31
C MET A 66 -10.87 -17.23 -1.77
N LYS A 67 -9.53 -17.22 -1.75
CA LYS A 67 -8.70 -18.25 -1.14
C LYS A 67 -7.73 -17.67 -0.13
N TYR A 68 -7.52 -18.41 0.94
CA TYR A 68 -6.48 -18.15 1.93
C TYR A 68 -5.90 -19.48 2.44
N SER A 69 -5.01 -19.43 3.44
CA SER A 69 -4.23 -20.59 3.86
C SER A 69 -5.04 -21.73 4.50
N TYR A 70 -6.22 -21.44 5.05
CA TYR A 70 -7.05 -22.40 5.79
C TYR A 70 -8.24 -22.93 4.98
N GLU A 71 -8.74 -22.16 4.02
CA GLU A 71 -9.89 -22.50 3.19
C GLU A 71 -9.86 -21.72 1.86
N GLY A 72 -10.59 -22.21 0.87
CA GLY A 72 -10.86 -21.49 -0.38
C GLY A 72 -12.28 -21.78 -0.85
N GLY A 73 -12.77 -20.99 -1.80
CA GLY A 73 -14.18 -21.00 -2.18
C GLY A 73 -15.04 -20.09 -1.29
N VAL A 74 -14.46 -19.02 -0.75
CA VAL A 74 -15.12 -18.21 0.28
C VAL A 74 -15.72 -16.96 -0.32
N ASP A 75 -17.03 -16.79 -0.19
CA ASP A 75 -17.75 -15.64 -0.71
C ASP A 75 -17.21 -14.32 -0.18
N SER A 76 -16.93 -13.38 -1.08
CA SER A 76 -16.45 -12.06 -0.71
C SER A 76 -17.02 -10.94 -1.56
N ASP A 77 -17.56 -9.92 -0.89
CA ASP A 77 -17.99 -8.67 -1.51
C ASP A 77 -16.81 -7.71 -1.77
N LEU A 78 -15.60 -7.98 -1.25
CA LEU A 78 -14.43 -7.09 -1.39
C LEU A 78 -14.06 -6.83 -2.85
N TYR A 79 -14.25 -7.84 -3.70
CA TYR A 79 -13.95 -7.73 -5.13
C TYR A 79 -14.70 -6.58 -5.79
N TRP A 80 -15.86 -6.18 -5.26
CA TRP A 80 -16.67 -5.08 -5.79
C TRP A 80 -16.50 -3.75 -5.06
N SER A 81 -15.85 -3.73 -3.89
CA SER A 81 -15.58 -2.50 -3.14
C SER A 81 -14.17 -1.98 -3.27
N ASN A 82 -13.21 -2.85 -3.55
CA ASN A 82 -11.79 -2.55 -3.65
C ASN A 82 -11.38 -2.65 -5.13
N LEU A 83 -11.04 -1.51 -5.73
CA LEU A 83 -11.11 -1.25 -7.16
C LEU A 83 -9.76 -0.96 -7.82
N ASP A 84 -8.67 -0.89 -7.06
CA ASP A 84 -7.35 -0.47 -7.53
C ASP A 84 -6.55 -1.62 -8.16
N LYS A 85 -6.66 -2.84 -7.63
CA LYS A 85 -5.88 -4.00 -8.13
C LYS A 85 -6.75 -5.06 -8.80
N THR A 86 -6.21 -6.24 -9.05
CA THR A 86 -6.87 -7.31 -9.84
C THR A 86 -7.49 -8.41 -9.00
N PHE A 87 -7.01 -8.59 -7.75
CA PHE A 87 -7.21 -9.77 -6.90
C PHE A 87 -6.62 -11.09 -7.44
N ASN A 88 -5.96 -11.07 -8.59
CA ASN A 88 -5.37 -12.25 -9.23
C ASN A 88 -4.34 -11.77 -10.28
N ASP A 89 -3.18 -11.28 -9.84
CA ASP A 89 -2.13 -10.79 -10.76
C ASP A 89 -1.37 -11.95 -11.44
N ASP A 90 -1.27 -13.09 -10.77
CA ASP A 90 -0.55 -14.26 -11.27
C ASP A 90 -1.35 -15.09 -12.30
N MET A 91 -2.63 -14.76 -12.48
CA MET A 91 -3.57 -15.32 -13.45
C MET A 91 -3.84 -16.81 -13.25
N ASP A 92 -3.91 -17.26 -12.00
CA ASP A 92 -4.28 -18.61 -11.66
C ASP A 92 -5.79 -18.76 -11.31
N THR A 93 -6.19 -19.85 -10.67
CA THR A 93 -7.61 -20.09 -10.32
C THR A 93 -8.00 -19.63 -8.93
N ASP A 94 -7.00 -19.28 -8.13
CA ASP A 94 -7.16 -18.75 -6.80
C ASP A 94 -7.37 -17.23 -6.90
N TRP A 95 -8.14 -16.65 -5.97
CA TRP A 95 -8.34 -15.21 -5.94
C TRP A 95 -8.09 -14.69 -4.54
N GLY A 96 -7.35 -13.57 -4.45
CA GLY A 96 -7.02 -12.89 -3.20
C GLY A 96 -6.07 -13.67 -2.28
N GLU A 97 -5.41 -14.69 -2.80
CA GLU A 97 -4.51 -15.58 -2.09
C GLU A 97 -3.30 -14.88 -1.49
N GLU A 98 -2.72 -15.55 -0.50
CA GLU A 98 -1.48 -15.11 0.12
C GLU A 98 -0.32 -15.23 -0.87
N GLY A 99 0.45 -14.16 -1.03
CA GLY A 99 1.58 -14.09 -1.95
C GLY A 99 1.25 -13.42 -3.30
N ASP A 100 -0.03 -13.25 -3.63
CA ASP A 100 -0.42 -12.50 -4.83
C ASP A 100 -0.31 -10.98 -4.61
N THR A 101 0.40 -10.32 -5.51
CA THR A 101 0.55 -8.86 -5.49
C THR A 101 -0.74 -8.14 -5.89
N GLY A 102 -1.66 -8.86 -6.52
CA GLY A 102 -2.96 -8.39 -6.98
C GLY A 102 -3.97 -8.15 -5.88
N PHE A 103 -3.76 -8.63 -4.65
CA PHE A 103 -4.71 -8.43 -3.56
C PHE A 103 -4.87 -6.95 -3.19
N ASP A 104 -6.13 -6.49 -3.22
CA ASP A 104 -6.52 -5.12 -2.92
C ASP A 104 -7.10 -4.99 -1.51
N LEU A 105 -6.49 -4.12 -0.71
CA LEU A 105 -6.72 -4.10 0.73
C LEU A 105 -7.69 -3.00 1.17
N TYR A 106 -7.72 -1.89 0.44
CA TYR A 106 -8.45 -0.69 0.84
C TYR A 106 -9.74 -0.56 0.04
N SER A 107 -10.79 -0.05 0.69
CA SER A 107 -12.10 0.11 0.04
C SER A 107 -12.28 1.49 -0.58
N GLU A 108 -12.68 1.54 -1.84
CA GLU A 108 -13.14 2.76 -2.52
C GLU A 108 -14.63 3.00 -2.32
N LEU A 109 -15.41 1.92 -2.16
CA LEU A 109 -16.87 1.93 -1.99
C LEU A 109 -17.31 1.31 -0.66
N PHE A 110 -18.42 1.80 -0.11
CA PHE A 110 -19.08 1.19 1.05
C PHE A 110 -20.11 0.16 0.57
N ILE A 111 -19.86 -1.12 0.83
CA ILE A 111 -20.68 -2.22 0.31
C ILE A 111 -21.47 -2.93 1.41
N GLY A 112 -22.66 -3.41 1.06
CA GLY A 112 -23.45 -4.36 1.82
C GLY A 112 -24.33 -5.20 0.89
N SER A 113 -24.82 -6.34 1.36
CA SER A 113 -25.62 -7.25 0.55
C SER A 113 -26.87 -7.75 1.27
N ILE A 114 -27.90 -8.09 0.50
CA ILE A 114 -29.10 -8.80 0.95
C ILE A 114 -29.31 -10.01 0.01
N PRO A 115 -28.91 -11.22 0.42
CA PRO A 115 -29.02 -12.42 -0.42
C PRO A 115 -30.48 -12.89 -0.44
N CYS A 116 -31.28 -12.31 -1.32
CA CYS A 116 -32.71 -12.57 -1.41
C CYS A 116 -33.06 -13.37 -2.67
N ASP A 117 -34.01 -14.30 -2.53
CA ASP A 117 -34.48 -15.15 -3.62
C ASP A 117 -35.72 -14.60 -4.32
N GLU A 118 -36.61 -13.98 -3.53
CA GLU A 118 -37.88 -13.51 -4.01
C GLU A 118 -38.27 -12.12 -3.49
N GLY A 119 -39.29 -11.55 -4.12
CA GLY A 119 -39.78 -10.23 -3.74
C GLY A 119 -40.36 -10.17 -2.31
N GLN A 120 -40.71 -11.31 -1.72
CA GLN A 120 -41.21 -11.37 -0.34
C GLN A 120 -40.08 -11.09 0.67
N ASP A 121 -38.88 -11.64 0.43
CA ASP A 121 -37.69 -11.43 1.28
C ASP A 121 -37.34 -9.95 1.33
N VAL A 122 -37.27 -9.31 0.16
CA VAL A 122 -37.04 -7.86 0.04
C VAL A 122 -38.11 -7.07 0.79
N SER A 123 -39.38 -7.45 0.68
CA SER A 123 -40.47 -6.77 1.38
C SER A 123 -40.39 -6.93 2.90
N ASN A 124 -40.02 -8.11 3.39
CA ASN A 124 -39.87 -8.39 4.82
C ASN A 124 -38.71 -7.58 5.40
N TRP A 125 -37.54 -7.65 4.74
CA TRP A 125 -36.37 -6.92 5.17
C TRP A 125 -36.56 -5.39 5.12
N LEU A 126 -37.17 -4.84 4.05
CA LEU A 126 -37.46 -3.40 3.95
C LEU A 126 -38.35 -2.92 5.11
N THR A 127 -39.32 -3.73 5.55
CA THR A 127 -40.20 -3.37 6.67
C THR A 127 -39.39 -3.20 7.96
N LYS A 128 -38.44 -4.10 8.23
CA LYS A 128 -37.55 -4.03 9.39
C LYS A 128 -36.52 -2.90 9.29
N SER A 129 -35.88 -2.74 8.14
CA SER A 129 -34.92 -1.66 7.89
C SER A 129 -35.58 -0.29 8.06
N PHE A 130 -36.77 -0.07 7.48
CA PHE A 130 -37.50 1.19 7.67
C PHE A 130 -37.99 1.38 9.10
N TYR A 131 -38.38 0.31 9.81
CA TYR A 131 -38.73 0.42 11.22
C TYR A 131 -37.57 1.02 12.03
N TYR A 132 -36.36 0.49 11.88
CA TYR A 132 -35.19 1.03 12.56
C TYR A 132 -34.83 2.45 12.06
N ALA A 133 -34.81 2.66 10.73
CA ALA A 133 -34.49 3.95 10.10
C ALA A 133 -35.44 5.08 10.52
N ASP A 134 -36.70 4.79 10.81
CA ASP A 134 -37.69 5.79 11.22
C ASP A 134 -37.80 5.94 12.76
N SER A 135 -37.29 4.98 13.53
CA SER A 135 -37.39 4.99 14.99
C SER A 135 -36.42 5.97 15.66
N TRP A 136 -36.93 6.70 16.65
CA TRP A 136 -36.19 7.59 17.57
C TRP A 136 -36.62 7.37 19.02
N GLU A 137 -37.18 6.19 19.31
CA GLU A 137 -37.56 5.82 20.67
C GLU A 137 -36.30 5.53 21.49
N GLN A 138 -36.00 6.38 22.48
CA GLN A 138 -34.82 6.22 23.34
C GLN A 138 -34.77 4.83 23.99
N ASP A 139 -35.87 4.38 24.61
CA ASP A 139 -35.99 3.06 25.26
C ASP A 139 -35.75 1.87 24.31
N TYR A 140 -35.74 2.10 23.00
CA TYR A 140 -35.34 1.12 21.99
C TYR A 140 -33.86 1.34 21.62
N LEU A 141 -33.49 2.53 21.18
CA LEU A 141 -32.13 2.82 20.68
C LEU A 141 -31.03 2.66 21.75
N GLU A 142 -31.35 2.79 23.03
CA GLU A 142 -30.38 2.58 24.12
C GLU A 142 -30.03 1.11 24.35
N ASN A 143 -30.83 0.16 23.89
CA ASN A 143 -30.69 -1.24 24.28
C ASN A 143 -29.52 -1.94 23.59
N LEU A 144 -28.44 -2.12 24.36
CA LEU A 144 -27.30 -2.96 23.99
C LEU A 144 -27.45 -4.33 24.68
N ALA A 145 -27.28 -5.39 23.91
CA ALA A 145 -27.19 -6.75 24.41
C ALA A 145 -25.93 -7.45 23.90
N SER A 146 -25.47 -8.44 24.65
CA SER A 146 -24.33 -9.25 24.21
C SER A 146 -24.46 -10.69 24.67
N TYR A 147 -23.91 -11.59 23.85
CA TYR A 147 -23.94 -13.03 24.08
C TYR A 147 -22.55 -13.66 23.98
N GLY A 148 -22.08 -14.26 25.07
CA GLY A 148 -20.90 -15.13 25.12
C GLY A 148 -21.30 -16.61 25.05
N GLY A 149 -21.08 -17.25 23.92
CA GLY A 149 -21.22 -18.70 23.77
C GLY A 149 -20.08 -19.44 24.50
N ASN A 150 -20.29 -20.72 24.79
CA ASN A 150 -19.24 -21.53 25.39
C ASN A 150 -18.20 -21.92 24.33
N THR A 151 -17.07 -21.25 24.32
CA THR A 151 -16.00 -21.48 23.34
C THR A 151 -15.31 -22.84 23.54
N GLY A 152 -15.29 -23.34 24.78
CA GLY A 152 -14.50 -24.50 25.19
C GLY A 152 -13.01 -24.20 25.38
N TRP A 153 -12.61 -22.93 25.35
CA TRP A 153 -11.23 -22.46 25.51
C TRP A 153 -10.98 -21.92 26.91
N SER A 154 -9.74 -21.50 27.20
CA SER A 154 -9.45 -20.82 28.48
C SER A 154 -9.89 -19.36 28.46
N CYS A 155 -9.77 -18.70 27.31
CA CYS A 155 -10.43 -17.43 27.04
C CYS A 155 -11.87 -17.71 26.61
N GLU A 156 -12.81 -17.32 27.45
CA GLU A 156 -14.22 -17.67 27.37
C GLU A 156 -15.01 -16.60 26.59
N GLY A 157 -16.25 -16.88 26.19
CA GLY A 157 -17.02 -16.03 25.28
C GLY A 157 -17.27 -14.63 25.85
N ASP A 158 -17.52 -14.52 27.15
CA ASP A 158 -17.69 -13.25 27.85
C ASP A 158 -16.39 -12.44 27.99
N ASP A 159 -15.21 -13.06 28.00
CA ASP A 159 -13.91 -12.36 27.93
C ASP A 159 -13.76 -11.62 26.59
N PHE A 160 -14.11 -12.29 25.48
CA PHE A 160 -14.08 -11.69 24.15
C PHE A 160 -15.08 -10.54 24.03
N MET A 161 -16.29 -10.70 24.57
CA MET A 161 -17.28 -9.64 24.56
C MET A 161 -16.88 -8.48 25.47
N ASP A 162 -16.26 -8.71 26.62
CA ASP A 162 -15.70 -7.62 27.43
C ASP A 162 -14.65 -6.80 26.65
N PHE A 163 -13.84 -7.45 25.80
CA PHE A 163 -12.90 -6.77 24.90
C PHE A 163 -13.60 -5.90 23.86
N THR A 164 -14.67 -6.43 23.23
CA THR A 164 -15.50 -5.67 22.29
C THR A 164 -16.14 -4.46 22.96
N LEU A 165 -16.84 -4.69 24.08
CA LEU A 165 -17.77 -3.74 24.67
C LEU A 165 -17.07 -2.59 25.41
N TRP A 166 -15.91 -2.82 26.02
CA TRP A 166 -15.30 -1.87 26.95
C TRP A 166 -14.01 -1.23 26.44
N GLY A 167 -13.75 0.00 26.86
CA GLY A 167 -12.55 0.74 26.47
C GLY A 167 -11.27 0.06 26.95
N THR A 168 -10.31 -0.15 26.05
CA THR A 168 -9.05 -0.84 26.36
C THR A 168 -7.91 -0.42 25.43
N ASP A 169 -6.69 -0.46 25.96
CA ASP A 169 -5.41 -0.38 25.24
C ASP A 169 -4.58 -1.66 25.43
N ASN A 170 -5.26 -2.78 25.72
CA ASN A 170 -4.63 -4.08 25.92
C ASN A 170 -5.57 -5.24 25.54
N TRP A 171 -4.98 -6.39 25.22
CA TRP A 171 -5.72 -7.65 25.13
C TRP A 171 -6.27 -8.05 26.50
N LEU A 172 -7.34 -8.85 26.51
CA LEU A 172 -7.96 -9.40 27.71
C LEU A 172 -7.81 -10.93 27.76
N GLY A 173 -8.55 -11.56 28.66
CA GLY A 173 -8.52 -13.00 28.89
C GLY A 173 -7.48 -13.44 29.93
N PRO A 174 -7.34 -14.76 30.15
CA PRO A 174 -6.48 -15.30 31.21
C PRO A 174 -4.98 -14.98 31.06
N ASN A 175 -4.49 -14.84 29.83
CA ASN A 175 -3.09 -14.52 29.55
C ASN A 175 -2.95 -13.52 28.40
N PRO A 176 -3.22 -12.21 28.62
CA PRO A 176 -3.24 -11.19 27.57
C PRO A 176 -1.97 -11.02 26.74
N GLY A 177 -0.81 -11.46 27.26
CA GLY A 177 0.48 -11.32 26.58
C GLY A 177 0.95 -12.60 25.89
N SER A 178 0.11 -13.63 25.78
CA SER A 178 0.51 -14.93 25.19
C SER A 178 1.01 -14.79 23.76
N ASP A 179 0.42 -13.88 22.99
CA ASP A 179 0.62 -13.75 21.54
C ASP A 179 1.31 -12.44 21.16
N GLY A 180 2.10 -11.89 22.09
CA GLY A 180 2.85 -10.66 21.91
C GLY A 180 2.21 -9.41 22.50
N PRO A 181 2.90 -8.25 22.39
CA PRO A 181 2.46 -7.00 22.99
C PRO A 181 1.30 -6.36 22.22
N TRP A 182 0.59 -5.46 22.90
CA TRP A 182 -0.40 -4.59 22.25
C TRP A 182 0.23 -3.76 21.12
N PRO A 183 -0.32 -3.78 19.90
CA PRO A 183 0.21 -3.01 18.79
C PRO A 183 0.10 -1.49 19.01
N ASN A 184 1.24 -0.78 18.94
CA ASN A 184 1.28 0.67 19.18
C ASN A 184 0.36 1.49 18.25
N TRP A 185 0.11 1.00 17.03
CA TRP A 185 -0.73 1.69 16.05
C TRP A 185 -2.23 1.65 16.40
N LEU A 186 -2.68 0.68 17.21
CA LEU A 186 -4.07 0.61 17.66
C LEU A 186 -4.40 1.72 18.67
N GLY A 187 -3.42 2.11 19.50
CA GLY A 187 -3.63 3.05 20.59
C GLY A 187 -4.68 2.56 21.58
N PHE A 188 -5.47 3.47 22.14
CA PHE A 188 -6.62 3.14 22.98
C PHE A 188 -7.87 3.00 22.11
N LEU A 189 -8.59 1.87 22.27
CA LEU A 189 -9.84 1.60 21.56
C LEU A 189 -11.04 1.85 22.49
N TYR A 190 -12.02 2.58 21.98
CA TYR A 190 -13.19 3.05 22.72
C TYR A 190 -14.22 1.93 22.89
N GLY A 191 -15.02 2.03 23.94
CA GLY A 191 -16.13 1.13 24.27
C GLY A 191 -17.34 1.88 24.83
N PHE A 192 -18.43 1.16 25.09
CA PHE A 192 -19.69 1.74 25.56
C PHE A 192 -19.56 2.42 26.92
N ASP A 193 -18.65 1.96 27.78
CA ASP A 193 -18.30 2.62 29.04
C ASP A 193 -17.66 4.00 28.81
N THR A 194 -16.76 4.10 27.83
CA THR A 194 -16.11 5.37 27.47
C THR A 194 -17.10 6.38 26.89
N TRP A 195 -18.04 5.90 26.06
CA TRP A 195 -19.12 6.71 25.52
C TRP A 195 -20.06 7.19 26.61
N ASN A 196 -20.58 6.27 27.44
CA ASN A 196 -21.52 6.58 28.51
C ASN A 196 -20.91 7.55 29.54
N ALA A 197 -19.61 7.47 29.80
CA ALA A 197 -18.92 8.39 30.71
C ALA A 197 -18.83 9.83 30.19
N THR A 198 -18.87 10.03 28.87
CA THR A 198 -18.62 11.33 28.23
C THR A 198 -19.85 11.95 27.56
N ASN A 199 -20.89 11.15 27.29
CA ASN A 199 -22.10 11.55 26.58
C ASN A 199 -23.35 11.38 27.45
N LEU A 200 -23.42 12.15 28.54
CA LEU A 200 -24.54 12.09 29.50
C LEU A 200 -25.88 12.39 28.81
N GLY A 201 -26.87 11.52 29.02
CA GLY A 201 -28.17 11.54 28.36
C GLY A 201 -28.24 10.75 27.05
N MET A 202 -27.11 10.27 26.53
CA MET A 202 -26.98 9.41 25.33
C MET A 202 -26.42 8.03 25.70
N GLU A 203 -26.58 7.60 26.94
CA GLU A 203 -25.99 6.36 27.42
C GLU A 203 -26.67 5.15 26.78
N PHE A 204 -25.88 4.17 26.36
CA PHE A 204 -26.38 2.84 26.02
C PHE A 204 -26.64 2.03 27.31
N ASN A 205 -27.79 1.39 27.37
CA ASN A 205 -28.18 0.46 28.42
C ASN A 205 -27.50 -0.89 28.19
N THR A 206 -26.54 -1.22 29.04
CA THR A 206 -25.68 -2.42 28.92
C THR A 206 -26.08 -3.55 29.88
N THR A 207 -27.37 -3.67 30.20
CA THR A 207 -27.84 -4.62 31.23
C THR A 207 -28.11 -6.03 30.71
N GLN A 208 -28.21 -6.23 29.39
CA GLN A 208 -28.51 -7.53 28.78
C GLN A 208 -27.22 -8.25 28.34
N LEU A 209 -26.39 -8.65 29.31
CA LEU A 209 -25.16 -9.41 29.06
C LEU A 209 -25.37 -10.88 29.48
N HIS A 210 -25.43 -11.79 28.52
CA HIS A 210 -25.77 -13.20 28.72
C HIS A 210 -24.64 -14.12 28.28
N THR A 211 -24.32 -15.16 29.06
CA THR A 211 -23.30 -16.15 28.67
C THR A 211 -23.74 -17.59 28.96
N ALA A 212 -23.27 -18.53 28.13
CA ALA A 212 -23.44 -19.97 28.31
C ALA A 212 -22.37 -20.61 29.22
N GLU A 213 -21.42 -19.84 29.72
CA GLU A 213 -20.35 -20.29 30.61
C GLU A 213 -20.50 -19.67 32.02
N PRO A 214 -19.60 -19.99 32.98
CA PRO A 214 -19.60 -19.32 34.28
C PRO A 214 -19.41 -17.81 34.12
N PRO A 215 -20.37 -16.97 34.56
CA PRO A 215 -20.39 -15.58 34.17
C PRO A 215 -19.30 -14.73 34.82
N ASN A 216 -18.64 -13.90 34.00
CA ASN A 216 -17.82 -12.78 34.44
C ASN A 216 -18.62 -11.76 35.27
N PRO A 217 -17.97 -10.90 36.06
CA PRO A 217 -18.65 -9.87 36.84
C PRO A 217 -19.52 -8.95 35.97
N GLY A 218 -20.84 -8.99 36.17
CA GLY A 218 -21.80 -8.20 35.39
C GLY A 218 -22.59 -9.02 34.38
N TRP A 219 -22.17 -10.24 34.08
CA TRP A 219 -22.83 -11.16 33.14
C TRP A 219 -23.86 -12.06 33.83
N MET A 220 -24.86 -12.50 33.06
CA MET A 220 -25.87 -13.48 33.45
C MET A 220 -25.55 -14.84 32.83
N GLY A 221 -25.30 -15.86 33.66
CA GLY A 221 -25.01 -17.23 33.22
C GLY A 221 -26.27 -18.04 32.87
N ASP A 222 -27.23 -17.45 32.16
CA ASP A 222 -28.51 -18.06 31.78
C ASP A 222 -28.56 -18.48 30.29
N GLY A 223 -27.43 -18.35 29.58
CA GLY A 223 -27.21 -18.81 28.20
C GLY A 223 -28.26 -18.29 27.21
N THR A 224 -28.52 -19.08 26.18
CA THR A 224 -29.50 -18.76 25.12
C THR A 224 -30.91 -18.52 25.65
N THR A 225 -31.27 -19.06 26.84
CA THR A 225 -32.59 -18.83 27.43
C THR A 225 -32.75 -17.38 27.90
N GLY A 226 -31.71 -16.81 28.51
CA GLY A 226 -31.68 -15.40 28.90
C GLY A 226 -31.78 -14.48 27.69
N MET A 227 -30.89 -14.72 26.72
CA MET A 227 -30.83 -13.94 25.49
C MET A 227 -32.16 -13.97 24.70
N LYS A 228 -32.78 -15.15 24.57
CA LYS A 228 -34.12 -15.29 23.97
C LYS A 228 -35.16 -14.44 24.69
N ASN A 229 -35.16 -14.45 26.02
CA ASN A 229 -36.10 -13.62 26.77
C ASN A 229 -35.84 -12.13 26.54
N ALA A 230 -34.57 -11.70 26.49
CA ALA A 230 -34.24 -10.30 26.21
C ALA A 230 -34.75 -9.86 24.83
N ILE A 231 -34.49 -10.67 23.79
CA ILE A 231 -34.97 -10.43 22.43
C ILE A 231 -36.50 -10.39 22.37
N ASN A 232 -37.19 -11.40 22.91
CA ASN A 232 -38.67 -11.47 22.88
C ASN A 232 -39.37 -10.37 23.70
N ASN A 233 -38.64 -9.66 24.57
CA ASN A 233 -39.15 -8.51 25.31
C ASN A 233 -38.63 -7.17 24.76
N ASP A 234 -38.07 -7.15 23.55
CA ASP A 234 -37.55 -5.97 22.86
C ASP A 234 -36.48 -5.20 23.65
N LEU A 235 -35.68 -5.91 24.44
CA LEU A 235 -34.57 -5.37 25.24
C LEU A 235 -33.23 -5.40 24.49
N CYS A 236 -33.26 -5.59 23.17
CA CYS A 236 -32.07 -5.71 22.33
C CYS A 236 -32.27 -4.89 21.05
N THR A 237 -31.33 -4.00 20.76
CA THR A 237 -31.30 -3.22 19.51
C THR A 237 -29.96 -3.38 18.80
N LEU A 238 -28.88 -3.35 19.56
CA LEU A 238 -27.55 -3.74 19.09
C LEU A 238 -27.14 -5.02 19.83
N ILE A 239 -26.78 -6.06 19.07
CA ILE A 239 -26.31 -7.34 19.61
C ILE A 239 -24.88 -7.58 19.12
N PHE A 240 -23.96 -7.78 20.06
CA PHE A 240 -22.61 -8.26 19.78
C PHE A 240 -22.42 -9.64 20.42
N ALA A 241 -21.98 -10.61 19.63
CA ALA A 241 -21.87 -11.98 20.10
C ALA A 241 -20.61 -12.68 19.59
N VAL A 242 -20.28 -13.76 20.31
CA VAL A 242 -19.37 -14.81 19.87
C VAL A 242 -19.93 -16.15 20.29
N ALA A 243 -20.04 -17.10 19.38
CA ALA A 243 -20.37 -18.49 19.69
C ALA A 243 -19.83 -19.42 18.60
N HIS A 244 -19.93 -20.72 18.83
CA HIS A 244 -19.80 -21.67 17.72
C HIS A 244 -20.95 -21.46 16.76
N ALA A 245 -20.68 -21.52 15.46
CA ALA A 245 -21.65 -21.26 14.40
C ALA A 245 -21.38 -22.13 13.17
N ASN A 246 -22.35 -22.17 12.27
CA ASN A 246 -22.27 -22.70 10.91
C ASN A 246 -23.39 -22.07 10.07
N ALA A 247 -23.52 -22.46 8.80
CA ALA A 247 -24.55 -21.95 7.89
C ALA A 247 -26.01 -22.09 8.43
N HIS A 248 -26.27 -22.96 9.41
CA HIS A 248 -27.59 -23.14 10.04
C HIS A 248 -27.68 -22.60 11.48
N MET A 249 -26.62 -21.99 12.04
CA MET A 249 -26.58 -21.64 13.47
C MET A 249 -25.78 -20.37 13.74
N SER A 250 -26.35 -19.45 14.52
CA SER A 250 -25.69 -18.26 15.07
C SER A 250 -26.05 -18.12 16.55
N MET A 251 -25.11 -17.65 17.38
CA MET A 251 -25.29 -17.49 18.83
C MET A 251 -25.78 -18.76 19.58
N ASP A 252 -25.25 -19.94 19.23
CA ASP A 252 -25.68 -21.26 19.74
C ASP A 252 -27.17 -21.62 19.44
N VAL A 253 -27.78 -20.96 18.45
CA VAL A 253 -29.21 -21.12 18.11
C VAL A 253 -29.35 -21.44 16.62
N TYR A 254 -30.02 -22.55 16.32
CA TYR A 254 -30.29 -22.97 14.95
C TYR A 254 -31.38 -22.10 14.31
N ASP A 255 -31.26 -21.87 13.00
CA ASP A 255 -32.25 -21.26 12.10
C ASP A 255 -33.72 -21.61 12.45
N THR A 256 -34.07 -22.89 12.47
CA THR A 256 -35.41 -23.40 12.81
C THR A 256 -35.90 -22.99 14.20
N THR A 257 -34.98 -22.74 15.14
CA THR A 257 -35.32 -22.26 16.49
C THR A 257 -35.44 -20.74 16.52
N TRP A 258 -34.61 -20.01 15.75
CA TRP A 258 -34.81 -18.58 15.52
C TRP A 258 -36.23 -18.31 15.04
N GLU A 259 -36.68 -19.06 14.03
CA GLU A 259 -38.02 -18.95 13.47
C GLU A 259 -39.15 -19.36 14.42
N SER A 260 -38.95 -20.41 15.22
CA SER A 260 -40.05 -20.96 16.03
C SER A 260 -40.25 -20.28 17.39
N ASP A 261 -39.18 -19.71 17.95
CA ASP A 261 -39.13 -19.32 19.37
C ASP A 261 -38.83 -17.83 19.61
N TYR A 262 -38.37 -17.09 18.60
CA TYR A 262 -38.03 -15.68 18.72
C TYR A 262 -39.07 -14.80 18.03
N HIS A 263 -39.66 -13.89 18.82
CA HIS A 263 -40.85 -13.13 18.48
C HIS A 263 -40.71 -11.66 18.93
N ASN A 264 -39.53 -11.07 18.73
CA ASN A 264 -39.34 -9.64 18.97
C ASN A 264 -40.26 -8.83 18.06
N THR A 265 -40.76 -7.70 18.57
CA THR A 265 -41.59 -6.77 17.79
C THR A 265 -40.80 -5.56 17.32
N LYS A 266 -39.56 -5.40 17.82
CA LYS A 266 -38.60 -4.40 17.35
C LYS A 266 -37.37 -5.12 16.78
N PRO A 267 -37.01 -4.88 15.51
CA PRO A 267 -35.88 -5.56 14.90
C PRO A 267 -34.55 -5.12 15.53
N PHE A 268 -33.50 -5.92 15.41
CA PHE A 268 -32.17 -5.57 15.94
C PHE A 268 -31.07 -5.61 14.86
N PHE A 269 -29.92 -5.06 15.18
CA PHE A 269 -28.67 -5.34 14.48
C PHE A 269 -27.93 -6.43 15.23
N VAL A 270 -27.31 -7.37 14.53
CA VAL A 270 -26.46 -8.40 15.13
C VAL A 270 -25.09 -8.47 14.46
N HIS A 271 -24.05 -8.51 15.26
CA HIS A 271 -22.71 -8.86 14.83
C HIS A 271 -22.27 -10.10 15.61
N ASP A 272 -22.25 -11.25 14.93
CA ASP A 272 -21.75 -12.52 15.46
C ASP A 272 -20.63 -13.00 14.54
N TYR A 273 -19.43 -13.16 15.08
CA TYR A 273 -18.28 -13.61 14.29
C TYR A 273 -18.03 -15.11 14.40
N GLY A 274 -19.05 -15.91 14.73
CA GLY A 274 -18.98 -17.36 14.57
C GLY A 274 -18.66 -17.79 13.13
N CYS A 275 -18.24 -19.05 12.95
CA CYS A 275 -17.90 -19.61 11.63
C CYS A 275 -19.13 -19.76 10.72
N HIS A 276 -18.99 -19.42 9.43
CA HIS A 276 -19.91 -19.71 8.33
C HIS A 276 -21.37 -19.27 8.54
N CYS A 277 -21.68 -18.36 9.46
CA CYS A 277 -23.06 -17.90 9.66
C CYS A 277 -23.56 -17.01 8.52
N GLY A 278 -22.66 -16.46 7.70
CA GLY A 278 -22.96 -15.67 6.51
C GLY A 278 -22.65 -16.39 5.20
N ASP A 279 -22.34 -17.68 5.26
CA ASP A 279 -21.98 -18.51 4.11
C ASP A 279 -23.22 -18.71 3.20
N MET A 280 -23.13 -18.21 1.96
CA MET A 280 -24.30 -18.05 1.07
C MET A 280 -24.51 -19.25 0.15
N ASP A 281 -23.46 -20.01 -0.16
CA ASP A 281 -23.55 -21.18 -1.03
C ASP A 281 -23.70 -22.50 -0.26
N ALA A 282 -23.35 -22.51 1.04
CA ALA A 282 -23.34 -23.72 1.85
C ALA A 282 -24.71 -24.24 2.29
N ALA A 283 -25.73 -23.37 2.34
CA ALA A 283 -27.09 -23.73 2.75
C ALA A 283 -28.16 -22.89 2.03
N ASP A 284 -28.94 -23.56 1.17
CA ASP A 284 -30.22 -23.08 0.61
C ASP A 284 -31.13 -22.69 1.79
N ASP A 285 -31.30 -21.38 2.02
CA ASP A 285 -32.03 -20.75 3.13
C ASP A 285 -31.50 -21.07 4.57
N GLY A 286 -30.24 -20.73 4.85
CA GLY A 286 -29.61 -20.89 6.18
C GLY A 286 -29.97 -19.83 7.24
N VAL A 287 -29.17 -19.74 8.30
CA VAL A 287 -29.40 -18.81 9.43
C VAL A 287 -29.38 -17.34 9.00
N LEU A 288 -28.57 -17.00 7.99
CA LEU A 288 -28.56 -15.66 7.41
C LEU A 288 -29.93 -15.29 6.82
N HIS A 289 -30.52 -16.20 6.05
CA HIS A 289 -31.84 -16.02 5.44
C HIS A 289 -32.92 -15.91 6.50
N SER A 290 -32.96 -16.84 7.47
CA SER A 290 -33.91 -16.76 8.59
C SER A 290 -33.79 -15.43 9.34
N MET A 291 -32.57 -14.98 9.63
CA MET A 291 -32.32 -13.75 10.40
C MET A 291 -32.83 -12.49 9.69
N LEU A 292 -32.68 -12.41 8.36
CA LEU A 292 -33.06 -11.23 7.57
C LEU A 292 -34.47 -11.29 6.99
N PHE A 293 -34.96 -12.46 6.58
CA PHE A 293 -36.12 -12.58 5.69
C PHE A 293 -37.31 -13.37 6.23
N HIS A 294 -37.13 -14.20 7.27
CA HIS A 294 -38.21 -15.05 7.84
C HIS A 294 -39.52 -14.28 8.12
N SER A 295 -39.40 -13.06 8.64
CA SER A 295 -40.51 -12.26 9.16
C SER A 295 -40.31 -10.78 8.81
N ASP A 296 -41.40 -10.07 8.56
CA ASP A 296 -41.39 -8.61 8.32
C ASP A 296 -41.28 -7.78 9.60
N THR A 297 -41.37 -8.41 10.78
CA THR A 297 -41.27 -7.74 12.08
C THR A 297 -40.22 -8.34 13.03
N GLU A 298 -39.93 -9.63 12.92
CA GLU A 298 -39.05 -10.34 13.86
C GLU A 298 -37.59 -10.37 13.37
N LEU A 299 -36.68 -10.64 14.30
CA LEU A 299 -35.24 -10.80 14.09
C LEU A 299 -34.53 -9.52 13.63
N ALA A 300 -33.58 -9.61 12.70
CA ALA A 300 -32.64 -8.53 12.44
C ALA A 300 -33.01 -7.68 11.23
N PHE A 301 -32.60 -6.41 11.22
CA PHE A 301 -32.59 -5.57 10.02
C PHE A 301 -31.24 -5.57 9.29
N ALA A 302 -30.17 -5.99 9.97
CA ALA A 302 -28.84 -6.16 9.38
C ALA A 302 -27.98 -7.09 10.26
N CYS A 303 -27.04 -7.78 9.60
CA CYS A 303 -26.10 -8.70 10.21
C CYS A 303 -24.67 -8.38 9.77
N VAL A 304 -23.68 -8.59 10.64
CA VAL A 304 -22.27 -8.72 10.24
C VAL A 304 -21.82 -10.11 10.63
N TYR A 305 -21.56 -10.95 9.62
CA TYR A 305 -21.30 -12.38 9.73
C TYR A 305 -20.09 -12.78 8.89
N ASN A 306 -19.46 -13.90 9.26
CA ASN A 306 -18.38 -14.48 8.47
C ASN A 306 -18.95 -15.46 7.43
N THR A 307 -18.53 -15.32 6.17
CA THR A 307 -18.73 -16.33 5.12
C THR A 307 -17.79 -17.53 5.31
N GLY A 308 -16.61 -17.33 5.92
CA GLY A 308 -15.63 -18.37 6.27
C GLY A 308 -15.55 -18.65 7.78
N TYR A 309 -14.38 -19.04 8.29
CA TYR A 309 -14.18 -19.30 9.73
C TYR A 309 -14.19 -18.02 10.58
N GLY A 310 -14.76 -18.17 11.77
CA GLY A 310 -14.60 -17.24 12.88
C GLY A 310 -13.41 -17.63 13.75
N TRP A 311 -12.50 -16.68 14.01
CA TRP A 311 -11.25 -16.94 14.72
C TRP A 311 -11.24 -16.34 16.12
N GLY A 312 -11.09 -17.22 17.10
CA GLY A 312 -10.76 -16.87 18.47
C GLY A 312 -9.33 -17.27 18.85
N ASN A 313 -9.00 -17.10 20.12
CA ASN A 313 -7.71 -17.42 20.69
C ASN A 313 -7.90 -18.17 22.01
N TRP A 314 -7.02 -19.14 22.27
CA TRP A 314 -7.19 -20.06 23.39
C TRP A 314 -6.98 -19.42 24.77
N TYR A 315 -6.14 -18.38 24.86
CA TYR A 315 -5.62 -17.84 26.11
C TYR A 315 -5.84 -16.34 26.30
N SER A 316 -6.18 -15.61 25.23
CA SER A 316 -6.40 -14.16 25.26
C SER A 316 -7.45 -13.73 24.22
N THR A 317 -7.80 -12.45 24.21
CA THR A 317 -8.65 -11.86 23.16
C THR A 317 -7.87 -11.40 21.93
N ASN A 318 -6.58 -11.74 21.81
CA ASN A 318 -5.78 -11.45 20.61
C ASN A 318 -6.17 -12.41 19.48
N SER A 319 -7.28 -12.10 18.80
CA SER A 319 -7.74 -12.81 17.60
C SER A 319 -8.26 -11.83 16.54
N SER A 320 -8.22 -12.27 15.29
CA SER A 320 -8.63 -11.43 14.15
C SER A 320 -10.11 -11.04 14.21
N SER A 321 -11.01 -11.97 14.53
CA SER A 321 -12.44 -11.67 14.64
C SER A 321 -12.77 -10.74 15.81
N ALA A 322 -12.12 -10.94 16.96
CA ALA A 322 -12.32 -10.08 18.12
C ALA A 322 -11.84 -8.64 17.83
N LEU A 323 -10.69 -8.49 17.17
CA LEU A 323 -10.19 -7.17 16.77
C LEU A 323 -11.13 -6.50 15.76
N GLN A 324 -11.64 -7.23 14.77
CA GLN A 324 -12.56 -6.70 13.77
C GLN A 324 -13.84 -6.16 14.43
N GLN A 325 -14.48 -6.95 15.31
CA GLN A 325 -15.68 -6.52 16.03
C GLN A 325 -15.40 -5.36 16.99
N LYS A 326 -14.22 -5.33 17.64
CA LYS A 326 -13.78 -4.20 18.45
C LYS A 326 -13.60 -2.93 17.62
N LEU A 327 -13.00 -3.02 16.44
CA LEU A 327 -12.82 -1.87 15.54
C LEU A 327 -14.16 -1.32 15.05
N PHE A 328 -15.17 -2.18 14.90
CA PHE A 328 -16.54 -1.76 14.61
C PHE A 328 -17.08 -0.84 15.71
N VAL A 329 -16.99 -1.27 16.98
CA VAL A 329 -17.43 -0.50 18.15
C VAL A 329 -16.59 0.75 18.36
N ASP A 330 -15.26 0.65 18.21
CA ASP A 330 -14.34 1.78 18.35
C ASP A 330 -14.62 2.85 17.30
N TYR A 331 -14.79 2.52 16.02
CA TYR A 331 -15.10 3.52 15.00
C TYR A 331 -16.39 4.27 15.32
N MET A 332 -17.43 3.53 15.71
CA MET A 332 -18.70 4.11 16.15
C MET A 332 -18.46 5.08 17.32
N LEU A 333 -17.89 4.61 18.43
CA LEU A 333 -17.85 5.40 19.66
C LEU A 333 -16.71 6.44 19.73
N ASN A 334 -15.69 6.31 18.88
CA ASN A 334 -14.58 7.25 18.77
C ASN A 334 -14.88 8.31 17.70
N THR A 335 -15.52 9.40 18.11
CA THR A 335 -15.92 10.49 17.19
C THR A 335 -14.76 11.21 16.53
N SER A 336 -13.53 11.06 17.03
CA SER A 336 -12.34 11.57 16.34
C SER A 336 -11.98 10.74 15.10
N LYS A 337 -12.38 9.46 15.06
CA LYS A 337 -12.20 8.54 13.92
C LYS A 337 -13.38 8.58 12.98
N SER A 338 -14.60 8.43 13.50
CA SER A 338 -15.81 8.50 12.68
C SER A 338 -16.12 9.91 12.20
N GLY A 339 -15.59 10.97 12.83
CA GLY A 339 -16.01 12.34 12.54
C GLY A 339 -17.42 12.69 13.04
N GLY A 340 -18.01 11.84 13.89
CA GLY A 340 -19.30 12.05 14.52
C GLY A 340 -20.33 10.95 14.28
N THR A 341 -21.45 11.02 15.02
CA THR A 341 -22.54 10.03 14.97
C THR A 341 -23.18 9.87 13.59
N MET A 342 -23.06 10.88 12.73
CA MET A 342 -23.62 10.87 11.38
C MET A 342 -22.89 9.94 10.40
N ASN A 343 -21.68 9.48 10.75
CA ASN A 343 -20.92 8.53 9.96
C ASN A 343 -21.03 7.09 10.51
N TRP A 344 -21.94 6.83 11.46
CA TRP A 344 -22.23 5.48 11.97
C TRP A 344 -23.05 4.66 10.97
N GLN A 345 -22.72 4.75 9.69
CA GLN A 345 -23.36 4.03 8.61
C GLN A 345 -22.68 2.67 8.48
N LEU A 346 -23.46 1.59 8.45
CA LEU A 346 -22.94 0.22 8.54
C LEU A 346 -21.78 -0.05 7.56
N GLY A 347 -21.91 0.39 6.29
CA GLY A 347 -20.87 0.19 5.28
C GLY A 347 -19.59 0.97 5.55
N ARG A 348 -19.67 2.18 6.12
CA ARG A 348 -18.50 2.98 6.53
C ARG A 348 -17.77 2.32 7.69
N ILE A 349 -18.52 1.82 8.67
CA ILE A 349 -17.96 1.12 9.82
C ILE A 349 -17.23 -0.13 9.31
N GLN A 350 -17.89 -0.92 8.45
CA GLN A 350 -17.32 -2.18 7.96
C GLN A 350 -16.07 -1.96 7.11
N ALA A 351 -16.07 -1.00 6.18
CA ALA A 351 -14.87 -0.64 5.42
C ALA A 351 -13.72 -0.22 6.34
N TYR A 352 -13.97 0.66 7.32
CA TYR A 352 -12.96 1.09 8.28
C TYR A 352 -12.36 -0.09 9.05
N THR A 353 -13.17 -1.06 9.48
CA THR A 353 -12.63 -2.22 10.23
C THR A 353 -11.58 -2.98 9.43
N LYS A 354 -11.79 -3.15 8.12
CA LYS A 354 -10.89 -3.86 7.21
C LYS A 354 -9.64 -3.04 6.92
N ASP A 355 -9.81 -1.76 6.59
CA ASP A 355 -8.70 -0.82 6.36
C ASP A 355 -7.79 -0.69 7.59
N ALA A 356 -8.39 -0.62 8.79
CA ALA A 356 -7.64 -0.54 10.03
C ALA A 356 -6.87 -1.83 10.34
N MET A 357 -7.34 -2.98 9.84
CA MET A 357 -6.65 -4.26 9.93
C MET A 357 -5.59 -4.47 8.84
N ALA A 358 -5.44 -3.55 7.89
CA ALA A 358 -4.41 -3.64 6.84
C ALA A 358 -3.00 -4.01 7.34
N PRO A 359 -2.49 -3.47 8.47
CA PRO A 359 -1.16 -3.84 8.99
C PRO A 359 -1.03 -5.30 9.45
N THR A 360 -2.15 -6.02 9.63
CA THR A 360 -2.19 -7.41 10.12
C THR A 360 -2.31 -8.44 8.99
N ILE A 361 -2.35 -8.01 7.72
CA ILE A 361 -2.57 -8.89 6.56
C ILE A 361 -1.61 -10.09 6.49
N ASN A 362 -0.40 -9.95 7.05
CA ASN A 362 0.64 -10.99 7.08
C ASN A 362 0.92 -11.51 8.51
N TRP A 363 0.02 -11.31 9.48
CA TRP A 363 0.18 -11.82 10.85
C TRP A 363 -0.24 -13.30 11.00
N GLY A 364 -0.47 -13.98 9.88
CA GLY A 364 -0.97 -15.34 9.79
C GLY A 364 -2.30 -15.41 9.02
N GLY A 365 -2.64 -16.60 8.55
CA GLY A 365 -3.78 -16.80 7.64
C GLY A 365 -5.13 -16.30 8.14
N SER A 366 -5.39 -16.40 9.45
CA SER A 366 -6.66 -16.02 10.06
C SER A 366 -6.92 -14.51 10.01
N TRP A 367 -5.88 -13.69 9.87
CA TRP A 367 -6.01 -12.24 9.80
C TRP A 367 -6.44 -11.77 8.41
N ARG A 368 -5.84 -12.34 7.37
CA ARG A 368 -6.26 -12.15 5.98
C ARG A 368 -7.69 -12.61 5.76
N GLU A 369 -8.01 -13.79 6.27
CA GLU A 369 -9.34 -14.39 6.13
C GLU A 369 -10.45 -13.45 6.65
N ILE A 370 -10.33 -12.91 7.87
CA ILE A 370 -11.36 -12.03 8.43
C ILE A 370 -11.53 -10.73 7.63
N ILE A 371 -10.46 -10.23 7.01
CA ILE A 371 -10.56 -9.08 6.10
C ILE A 371 -11.44 -9.43 4.89
N GLN A 372 -11.33 -10.65 4.37
CA GLN A 372 -12.03 -11.13 3.17
C GLN A 372 -13.46 -11.60 3.44
N CYS A 373 -13.71 -12.28 4.57
CA CYS A 373 -14.93 -13.07 4.78
C CYS A 373 -15.91 -12.46 5.82
N CYS A 374 -15.50 -11.47 6.62
CA CYS A 374 -16.41 -10.77 7.52
C CYS A 374 -17.19 -9.71 6.72
N LEU A 375 -18.44 -9.99 6.39
CA LEU A 375 -19.25 -9.19 5.46
C LEU A 375 -20.44 -8.52 6.15
N LEU A 376 -20.91 -7.43 5.54
CA LEU A 376 -22.12 -6.72 5.97
C LEU A 376 -23.32 -7.21 5.15
N PHE A 377 -24.29 -7.79 5.84
CA PHE A 377 -25.58 -8.16 5.27
C PHE A 377 -26.65 -7.17 5.72
N GLY A 378 -26.97 -6.21 4.85
CA GLY A 378 -27.88 -5.11 5.12
C GLY A 378 -27.56 -3.87 4.30
N ASP A 379 -28.30 -2.80 4.53
CA ASP A 379 -28.11 -1.53 3.83
C ASP A 379 -26.82 -0.85 4.33
N PRO A 380 -25.78 -0.69 3.48
CA PRO A 380 -24.54 -0.04 3.88
C PRO A 380 -24.73 1.44 4.25
N ALA A 381 -25.80 2.08 3.79
CA ALA A 381 -26.12 3.46 4.14
C ALA A 381 -26.89 3.58 5.46
N GLN A 382 -27.43 2.48 6.02
CA GLN A 382 -28.22 2.48 7.25
C GLN A 382 -27.41 3.10 8.40
N LEU A 383 -27.91 4.22 8.90
CA LEU A 383 -27.30 4.94 10.02
C LEU A 383 -27.69 4.31 11.36
N LEU A 384 -26.71 3.80 12.11
CA LEU A 384 -26.87 3.51 13.54
C LEU A 384 -26.98 4.83 14.31
N LYS A 385 -27.89 4.87 15.30
CA LYS A 385 -28.27 6.11 15.98
C LYS A 385 -27.81 6.12 17.44
N PRO A 386 -27.39 7.28 17.97
CA PRO A 386 -27.24 7.43 19.41
C PRO A 386 -28.61 7.37 20.11
N PRO A 387 -28.66 7.01 21.40
CA PRO A 387 -29.92 6.83 22.14
C PRO A 387 -30.79 8.10 22.29
N LEU A 388 -30.19 9.29 22.21
CA LEU A 388 -30.90 10.57 22.34
C LEU A 388 -31.03 11.27 21.00
N LEU A 389 -32.24 11.74 20.71
CA LEU A 389 -32.47 12.77 19.70
C LEU A 389 -32.34 14.16 20.36
N PRO A 390 -31.30 14.97 20.05
CA PRO A 390 -31.14 16.30 20.64
C PRO A 390 -32.32 17.22 20.31
N GLU A 391 -32.66 18.17 21.18
CA GLU A 391 -33.79 19.10 20.91
C GLU A 391 -33.54 19.93 19.64
N HIS A 392 -32.32 20.43 19.48
CA HIS A 392 -31.87 21.24 18.35
C HIS A 392 -30.50 20.72 17.90
N ASN A 393 -30.35 20.40 16.61
CA ASN A 393 -29.06 20.03 16.04
C ASN A 393 -29.06 20.15 14.51
N VAL A 394 -28.04 20.79 13.96
CA VAL A 394 -27.71 20.80 12.54
C VAL A 394 -26.24 20.47 12.33
N GLY A 395 -25.96 19.66 11.31
CA GLY A 395 -24.60 19.22 11.00
C GLY A 395 -24.33 19.19 9.51
N ILE A 396 -23.07 18.98 9.15
CA ILE A 396 -22.63 18.75 7.78
C ILE A 396 -22.37 17.26 7.61
N ARG A 397 -23.33 16.58 6.97
CA ARG A 397 -23.26 15.14 6.73
C ARG A 397 -22.20 14.79 5.69
N ASP A 398 -22.07 15.60 4.64
CA ASP A 398 -21.11 15.35 3.57
C ASP A 398 -20.60 16.65 2.95
N LEU A 399 -19.38 16.60 2.42
CA LEU A 399 -18.72 17.69 1.72
C LEU A 399 -18.06 17.13 0.45
N ASP A 400 -18.77 17.24 -0.67
CA ASP A 400 -18.28 16.88 -1.99
C ASP A 400 -17.43 18.03 -2.55
N LEU A 401 -16.12 17.77 -2.57
CA LEU A 401 -15.04 18.70 -2.94
C LEU A 401 -13.78 17.93 -3.32
N TYR A 402 -13.33 18.12 -4.56
CA TYR A 402 -12.02 17.65 -5.02
C TYR A 402 -10.90 18.29 -4.19
N ASP A 403 -9.91 17.49 -3.79
CA ASP A 403 -8.69 17.98 -3.12
C ASP A 403 -7.66 18.53 -4.10
N HIS A 404 -7.72 18.17 -5.38
CA HIS A 404 -6.83 18.71 -6.41
C HIS A 404 -7.67 19.30 -7.54
N VAL A 405 -7.41 20.57 -7.86
CA VAL A 405 -8.20 21.33 -8.83
C VAL A 405 -7.29 22.16 -9.73
N ASN A 406 -7.78 22.47 -10.93
CA ASN A 406 -7.07 23.40 -11.81
C ASN A 406 -7.17 24.83 -11.26
N PRO A 407 -6.06 25.58 -11.25
CA PRO A 407 -6.08 26.97 -10.83
C PRO A 407 -6.86 27.83 -11.82
N ASN A 408 -7.62 28.78 -11.27
CA ASN A 408 -8.47 29.74 -11.98
C ASN A 408 -9.67 29.12 -12.72
N GLU A 409 -10.00 27.86 -12.44
CA GLU A 409 -11.23 27.22 -12.91
C GLU A 409 -12.33 27.27 -11.83
N LEU A 410 -13.59 27.13 -12.27
CA LEU A 410 -14.72 27.15 -11.37
C LEU A 410 -14.85 25.79 -10.66
N VAL A 411 -14.75 25.80 -9.34
CA VAL A 411 -14.92 24.64 -8.46
C VAL A 411 -16.30 24.72 -7.81
N TYR A 412 -17.01 23.59 -7.77
CA TYR A 412 -18.26 23.43 -7.04
C TYR A 412 -17.97 22.81 -5.67
N ILE A 413 -18.59 23.36 -4.63
CA ILE A 413 -18.52 22.84 -3.26
C ILE A 413 -19.93 22.48 -2.85
N ASN A 414 -20.24 21.19 -2.82
CA ASN A 414 -21.56 20.70 -2.46
C ASN A 414 -21.52 20.17 -1.03
N ALA A 415 -22.33 20.75 -0.16
CA ALA A 415 -22.44 20.32 1.22
C ALA A 415 -23.85 19.79 1.50
N THR A 416 -23.91 18.58 2.06
CA THR A 416 -25.15 18.02 2.58
C THR A 416 -25.33 18.46 4.02
N ILE A 417 -26.28 19.34 4.27
CA ILE A 417 -26.63 19.76 5.62
C ILE A 417 -27.73 18.83 6.13
N ILE A 418 -27.71 18.53 7.42
CA ILE A 418 -28.73 17.74 8.10
C ILE A 418 -29.29 18.53 9.28
N ASN A 419 -30.59 18.42 9.51
CA ASN A 419 -31.21 18.70 10.80
C ASN A 419 -31.56 17.36 11.44
N ASN A 420 -30.77 16.92 12.41
CA ASN A 420 -30.98 15.72 13.21
C ASN A 420 -31.45 16.06 14.63
N GLY A 421 -32.01 17.25 14.84
CA GLY A 421 -32.70 17.63 16.07
C GLY A 421 -34.18 17.21 16.08
N ALA A 422 -34.80 17.29 17.25
CA ALA A 422 -36.22 17.00 17.44
C ALA A 422 -37.15 18.15 16.95
N ASN A 423 -36.59 19.31 16.62
CA ASN A 423 -37.29 20.52 16.22
C ASN A 423 -36.94 20.98 14.80
N ASN A 424 -37.93 21.62 14.15
CA ASN A 424 -37.68 22.34 12.90
C ASN A 424 -36.86 23.59 13.21
N GLU A 425 -35.87 23.89 12.38
CA GLU A 425 -35.05 25.08 12.51
C GLU A 425 -35.44 26.16 11.52
N THR A 426 -35.08 27.40 11.83
CA THR A 426 -35.30 28.54 10.93
C THR A 426 -34.07 29.42 10.86
N ASN A 427 -33.81 29.97 9.69
CA ASN A 427 -32.65 30.82 9.43
C ASN A 427 -31.31 30.12 9.75
N VAL A 428 -31.18 28.84 9.41
CA VAL A 428 -29.93 28.10 9.54
C VAL A 428 -28.93 28.69 8.54
N ILE A 429 -27.75 29.08 9.02
CA ILE A 429 -26.72 29.72 8.20
C ILE A 429 -25.66 28.68 7.87
N VAL A 430 -25.40 28.49 6.58
CA VAL A 430 -24.29 27.69 6.07
C VAL A 430 -23.25 28.63 5.47
N SER A 431 -22.05 28.62 6.02
CA SER A 431 -20.93 29.51 5.72
C SER A 431 -19.86 28.73 4.97
N PHE A 432 -19.45 29.23 3.81
CA PHE A 432 -18.31 28.73 3.04
C PHE A 432 -17.07 29.57 3.37
N ARG A 433 -16.02 28.91 3.86
CA ARG A 433 -14.79 29.54 4.35
C ARG A 433 -13.56 28.96 3.67
N VAL A 434 -12.62 29.84 3.33
CA VAL A 434 -11.30 29.47 2.82
C VAL A 434 -10.25 30.10 3.71
N ASN A 435 -9.34 29.28 4.26
CA ASN A 435 -8.31 29.69 5.21
C ASN A 435 -8.90 30.49 6.40
N GLY A 436 -10.05 30.03 6.91
CA GLY A 436 -10.78 30.67 8.01
C GLY A 436 -11.54 31.96 7.65
N THR A 437 -11.46 32.43 6.40
CA THR A 437 -12.20 33.62 5.93
C THR A 437 -13.48 33.18 5.23
N GLU A 438 -14.64 33.67 5.69
CA GLU A 438 -15.92 33.47 4.99
C GLU A 438 -15.92 34.20 3.65
N LEU A 439 -16.12 33.43 2.57
CA LEU A 439 -16.23 33.96 1.20
C LEU A 439 -17.70 34.08 0.76
N ASP A 440 -18.56 33.17 1.21
CA ASP A 440 -19.98 33.17 0.88
C ASP A 440 -20.80 32.50 2.00
N ASN A 441 -22.11 32.75 2.05
CA ASN A 441 -23.03 32.03 2.91
C ASN A 441 -24.42 31.88 2.29
N ILE A 442 -25.11 30.80 2.67
CA ILE A 442 -26.49 30.51 2.30
C ILE A 442 -27.31 30.42 3.58
N THR A 443 -28.51 31.02 3.56
CA THR A 443 -29.48 30.87 4.65
C THR A 443 -30.59 29.92 4.24
N ILE A 444 -30.77 28.84 5.00
CA ILE A 444 -31.92 27.95 4.90
C ILE A 444 -33.05 28.55 5.76
N PRO A 445 -34.12 29.11 5.15
CA PRO A 445 -35.14 29.86 5.89
C PRO A 445 -35.96 28.98 6.83
N PHE A 446 -36.19 27.73 6.44
CA PHE A 446 -36.88 26.71 7.21
C PHE A 446 -36.22 25.37 6.92
N PHE A 447 -35.82 24.66 7.96
CA PHE A 447 -35.18 23.36 7.85
C PHE A 447 -35.96 22.35 8.68
N GLU A 448 -36.69 21.47 8.00
CA GLU A 448 -37.51 20.45 8.66
C GLU A 448 -36.62 19.49 9.45
N LYS A 449 -37.08 19.13 10.66
CA LYS A 449 -36.40 18.15 11.51
C LYS A 449 -36.26 16.81 10.81
N LEU A 450 -35.19 16.08 11.13
CA LEU A 450 -34.90 14.76 10.58
C LEU A 450 -34.84 14.74 9.04
N THR A 451 -34.46 15.86 8.43
CA THR A 451 -34.28 15.97 6.97
C THR A 451 -32.89 16.48 6.62
N THR A 452 -32.51 16.28 5.36
CA THR A 452 -31.29 16.81 4.78
C THR A 452 -31.60 17.84 3.71
N GLN A 453 -30.66 18.75 3.49
CA GLN A 453 -30.73 19.73 2.43
C GLN A 453 -29.35 19.95 1.83
N GLN A 454 -29.26 19.87 0.49
CA GLN A 454 -28.05 20.23 -0.23
C GLN A 454 -27.92 21.75 -0.34
N VAL A 455 -26.70 22.24 -0.15
CA VAL A 455 -26.30 23.60 -0.49
C VAL A 455 -25.03 23.57 -1.32
N SER A 456 -24.93 24.46 -2.30
CA SER A 456 -23.80 24.51 -3.22
C SER A 456 -23.19 25.89 -3.22
N PHE A 457 -21.87 25.95 -3.14
CA PHE A 457 -21.08 27.15 -3.36
C PHE A 457 -20.23 26.99 -4.62
N THR A 458 -19.79 28.11 -5.16
CA THR A 458 -18.83 28.12 -6.26
C THR A 458 -17.61 28.93 -5.85
N TRP A 459 -16.44 28.45 -6.22
CA TRP A 459 -15.17 29.09 -5.90
C TRP A 459 -14.20 28.97 -7.07
N THR A 460 -13.45 30.04 -7.34
CA THR A 460 -12.39 30.04 -8.36
C THR A 460 -11.05 30.23 -7.65
N PRO A 461 -10.35 29.15 -7.25
CA PRO A 461 -9.07 29.24 -6.57
C PRO A 461 -8.01 29.82 -7.49
N SER A 462 -7.18 30.74 -6.98
CA SER A 462 -5.89 30.98 -7.62
C SER A 462 -4.93 29.83 -7.32
N LYS A 463 -3.78 29.79 -7.98
CA LYS A 463 -2.74 28.81 -7.68
C LYS A 463 -2.30 28.87 -6.21
N GLY A 464 -2.30 27.73 -5.52
CA GLY A 464 -1.98 27.64 -4.09
C GLY A 464 -2.67 26.45 -3.41
N TRP A 465 -2.49 26.30 -2.11
CA TRP A 465 -3.23 25.32 -1.31
C TRP A 465 -4.06 26.03 -0.23
N TYR A 466 -5.21 25.45 0.08
CA TYR A 466 -6.27 26.11 0.83
C TYR A 466 -6.91 25.14 1.82
N ASN A 467 -7.12 25.58 3.05
CA ASN A 467 -8.02 24.91 3.97
C ASN A 467 -9.45 25.36 3.65
N VAL A 468 -10.22 24.51 2.99
CA VAL A 468 -11.58 24.78 2.56
C VAL A 468 -12.55 24.16 3.55
N VAL A 469 -13.43 24.97 4.12
CA VAL A 469 -14.32 24.57 5.22
C VAL A 469 -15.74 25.05 4.93
N VAL A 470 -16.71 24.18 5.17
CA VAL A 470 -18.12 24.56 5.30
C VAL A 470 -18.48 24.51 6.79
N ASN A 471 -19.24 25.48 7.26
CA ASN A 471 -19.71 25.56 8.64
C ASN A 471 -21.21 25.83 8.68
N VAL A 472 -21.95 25.15 9.55
CA VAL A 472 -23.39 25.37 9.76
C VAL A 472 -23.66 25.88 11.18
N SER A 473 -24.66 26.74 11.32
CA SER A 473 -25.08 27.26 12.63
C SER A 473 -26.54 27.69 12.66
N ILE A 474 -27.15 27.66 13.85
CA ILE A 474 -28.50 28.17 14.12
C ILE A 474 -28.39 29.43 14.99
N PRO A 475 -28.63 30.65 14.46
CA PRO A 475 -28.46 31.88 15.22
C PRO A 475 -29.34 31.94 16.49
N GLY A 476 -28.70 32.00 17.66
CA GLY A 476 -29.38 32.17 18.95
C GLY A 476 -29.96 30.89 19.55
N VAL A 477 -29.68 29.73 18.96
CA VAL A 477 -29.99 28.40 19.51
C VAL A 477 -28.68 27.77 19.99
N VAL A 478 -28.74 27.03 21.11
CA VAL A 478 -27.60 26.27 21.62
C VAL A 478 -27.82 24.81 21.25
N GLU A 479 -26.89 24.26 20.49
CA GLU A 479 -26.91 22.87 20.08
C GLU A 479 -26.21 22.00 21.12
N ASN A 480 -26.70 20.78 21.29
CA ASN A 480 -26.10 19.81 22.21
C ASN A 480 -24.86 19.16 21.59
N ILE A 481 -24.80 19.09 20.26
CA ILE A 481 -23.71 18.54 19.47
C ILE A 481 -23.19 19.68 18.60
N THR A 482 -21.87 19.86 18.53
CA THR A 482 -21.25 20.97 17.78
C THR A 482 -20.03 20.55 16.96
N TYR A 483 -19.57 19.30 17.11
CA TYR A 483 -18.43 18.79 16.36
C TYR A 483 -18.79 18.48 14.89
N ASP A 484 -20.07 18.29 14.58
CA ASP A 484 -20.64 18.07 13.25
C ASP A 484 -20.96 19.37 12.51
N ASN A 485 -20.80 20.52 13.17
CA ASN A 485 -21.11 21.83 12.58
C ASN A 485 -20.06 22.32 11.58
N GLU A 486 -18.88 21.71 11.53
CA GLU A 486 -17.79 22.15 10.66
C GLU A 486 -17.15 20.95 9.97
N ARG A 487 -16.98 21.05 8.64
CA ARG A 487 -16.29 20.04 7.84
C ARG A 487 -15.41 20.72 6.80
N GLY A 488 -14.20 20.22 6.60
CA GLY A 488 -13.28 20.80 5.64
C GLY A 488 -12.30 19.81 5.04
N LYS A 489 -11.62 20.26 3.98
CA LYS A 489 -10.62 19.53 3.21
C LYS A 489 -9.48 20.49 2.84
N THR A 490 -8.26 19.97 2.75
CA THR A 490 -7.17 20.71 2.08
C THR A 490 -7.36 20.57 0.58
N VAL A 491 -7.39 21.69 -0.13
CA VAL A 491 -7.50 21.73 -1.59
C VAL A 491 -6.25 22.37 -2.18
N VAL A 492 -5.56 21.65 -3.06
CA VAL A 492 -4.40 22.08 -3.83
C VAL A 492 -4.86 22.50 -5.23
N ALA A 493 -4.59 23.76 -5.58
CA ALA A 493 -4.87 24.32 -6.89
C ALA A 493 -3.56 24.49 -7.68
N GLY A 494 -3.27 23.53 -8.57
CA GLY A 494 -2.04 23.48 -9.36
C GLY A 494 -1.38 22.09 -9.36
N PRO A 495 -0.16 21.98 -9.92
CA PRO A 495 0.62 20.75 -9.88
C PRO A 495 0.93 20.31 -8.46
N ASP A 496 0.89 19.00 -8.23
CA ASP A 496 1.21 18.33 -6.96
C ASP A 496 1.85 16.97 -7.28
N VAL A 497 3.11 16.80 -6.90
CA VAL A 497 3.86 15.55 -7.04
C VAL A 497 4.33 15.07 -5.68
N ALA A 498 4.13 13.79 -5.43
CA ALA A 498 4.47 13.16 -4.16
C ALA A 498 5.46 12.02 -4.36
N VAL A 499 6.26 11.76 -3.34
CA VAL A 499 6.93 10.47 -3.18
C VAL A 499 6.04 9.62 -2.29
N SER A 500 5.22 8.75 -2.88
CA SER A 500 4.25 7.92 -2.15
C SER A 500 4.92 6.87 -1.29
N SER A 501 6.01 6.27 -1.75
CA SER A 501 6.79 5.28 -0.99
C SER A 501 8.27 5.34 -1.36
N ILE A 502 9.10 4.89 -0.42
CA ILE A 502 10.51 4.58 -0.61
C ILE A 502 10.79 3.25 0.07
N ASN A 503 11.56 2.38 -0.59
CA ASN A 503 12.08 1.14 -0.04
C ASN A 503 13.55 1.01 -0.41
N ALA A 504 14.42 1.26 0.55
CA ALA A 504 15.86 1.06 0.44
C ALA A 504 16.28 -0.14 1.31
N GLN A 505 17.34 -0.83 0.88
CA GLN A 505 17.91 -1.95 1.64
C GLN A 505 18.40 -1.48 3.02
N GLN A 506 18.19 -2.30 4.06
CA GLN A 506 18.65 -1.96 5.42
C GLN A 506 20.17 -1.78 5.50
N TYR A 507 20.91 -2.59 4.73
CA TYR A 507 22.36 -2.56 4.64
C TYR A 507 22.82 -2.31 3.20
N ALA A 508 23.87 -1.52 3.05
CA ALA A 508 24.57 -1.30 1.79
C ALA A 508 26.08 -1.34 2.02
N ILE A 509 26.88 -1.40 0.97
CA ILE A 509 28.30 -1.73 1.09
C ILE A 509 29.14 -0.63 0.44
N VAL A 510 30.25 -0.28 1.09
CA VAL A 510 31.23 0.64 0.51
C VAL A 510 31.83 0.02 -0.75
N GLY A 511 31.74 0.74 -1.87
CA GLY A 511 32.21 0.27 -3.19
C GLY A 511 31.10 -0.37 -4.01
N GLY A 512 30.18 -1.09 -3.36
CA GLY A 512 29.14 -1.83 -4.04
C GLY A 512 27.99 -0.98 -4.59
N THR A 513 27.01 -1.66 -5.18
CA THR A 513 25.79 -1.09 -5.75
C THR A 513 24.59 -1.37 -4.83
N ALA A 514 23.85 -0.33 -4.45
CA ALA A 514 22.65 -0.51 -3.63
C ALA A 514 21.41 0.14 -4.25
N LYS A 515 20.25 -0.45 -3.94
CA LYS A 515 18.97 -0.21 -4.60
C LYS A 515 18.03 0.61 -3.73
N VAL A 516 17.32 1.54 -4.37
CA VAL A 516 16.26 2.36 -3.77
C VAL A 516 15.05 2.31 -4.70
N ASP A 517 14.01 1.60 -4.29
CA ASP A 517 12.72 1.62 -4.98
C ASP A 517 11.88 2.78 -4.45
N ALA A 518 11.15 3.46 -5.33
CA ALA A 518 10.25 4.54 -4.98
C ALA A 518 9.03 4.57 -5.87
N VAL A 519 7.93 5.13 -5.37
CA VAL A 519 6.72 5.43 -6.16
C VAL A 519 6.54 6.93 -6.21
N ILE A 520 6.55 7.47 -7.42
CA ILE A 520 6.37 8.90 -7.68
C ILE A 520 4.96 9.11 -8.21
N SER A 521 4.19 9.98 -7.55
CA SER A 521 2.78 10.18 -7.84
C SER A 521 2.53 11.59 -8.28
N ASN A 522 1.73 11.76 -9.33
CA ASN A 522 1.20 13.05 -9.72
C ASN A 522 -0.26 13.11 -9.26
N LEU A 523 -0.50 13.86 -8.18
CA LEU A 523 -1.83 14.07 -7.61
C LEU A 523 -2.55 15.25 -8.28
N GLY A 524 -1.84 16.01 -9.11
CA GLY A 524 -2.41 17.11 -9.89
C GLY A 524 -3.34 16.63 -11.00
N ALA A 525 -4.20 17.55 -11.43
CA ALA A 525 -5.15 17.33 -12.53
C ALA A 525 -4.52 17.45 -13.94
N SER A 526 -3.21 17.67 -14.05
CA SER A 526 -2.45 17.82 -15.30
C SER A 526 -1.33 16.80 -15.39
N ASP A 527 -1.02 16.32 -16.60
CA ASP A 527 0.15 15.49 -16.86
C ASP A 527 1.44 16.28 -16.57
N GLU A 528 2.42 15.64 -15.92
CA GLU A 528 3.65 16.32 -15.51
C GLU A 528 4.91 15.54 -15.92
N ILE A 529 5.98 16.29 -16.21
CA ILE A 529 7.34 15.75 -16.23
C ILE A 529 7.95 16.10 -14.88
N VAL A 530 8.28 15.08 -14.11
CA VAL A 530 8.72 15.19 -12.72
C VAL A 530 10.22 14.96 -12.66
N THR A 531 10.96 15.90 -12.07
CA THR A 531 12.39 15.71 -11.76
C THR A 531 12.51 14.98 -10.43
N VAL A 532 13.20 13.84 -10.42
CA VAL A 532 13.39 13.00 -9.25
C VAL A 532 14.87 12.98 -8.87
N TYR A 533 15.16 13.31 -7.62
CA TYR A 533 16.50 13.34 -7.08
C TYR A 533 16.70 12.20 -6.08
N LEU A 534 17.79 11.45 -6.25
CA LEU A 534 18.33 10.61 -5.19
C LEU A 534 19.37 11.41 -4.41
N LYS A 535 19.12 11.61 -3.11
CA LYS A 535 20.01 12.34 -2.20
C LYS A 535 20.43 11.47 -1.02
N VAL A 536 21.68 11.66 -0.59
CA VAL A 536 22.30 10.88 0.50
C VAL A 536 22.96 11.82 1.46
N ASN A 537 22.45 11.86 2.70
CA ASN A 537 22.85 12.89 3.66
C ASN A 537 22.78 14.30 3.05
N ASN A 538 21.74 14.56 2.24
CA ASN A 538 21.50 15.77 1.45
C ASN A 538 22.49 16.04 0.29
N THR A 539 23.38 15.11 -0.03
CA THR A 539 24.24 15.20 -1.22
C THR A 539 23.51 14.58 -2.40
N LEU A 540 23.44 15.29 -3.54
CA LEU A 540 22.88 14.74 -4.78
C LEU A 540 23.74 13.59 -5.28
N ILE A 541 23.12 12.42 -5.48
CA ILE A 541 23.74 11.24 -6.09
C ILE A 541 23.27 11.08 -7.52
N ASP A 542 21.97 11.21 -7.74
CA ASP A 542 21.41 11.07 -9.08
C ASP A 542 20.18 11.96 -9.29
N GLU A 543 19.93 12.26 -10.55
CA GLU A 543 18.84 13.09 -11.02
C GLU A 543 18.29 12.46 -12.31
N ILE A 544 17.02 12.06 -12.26
CA ILE A 544 16.27 11.62 -13.43
C ILE A 544 15.07 12.54 -13.62
N GLU A 545 14.51 12.60 -14.82
CA GLU A 545 13.13 13.07 -14.98
C GLU A 545 12.24 11.83 -15.15
N ILE A 546 10.92 11.93 -15.10
CA ILE A 546 9.97 10.88 -15.51
C ILE A 546 8.67 11.56 -15.94
N PHE A 547 7.97 10.98 -16.91
CA PHE A 547 6.60 11.39 -17.22
C PHE A 547 5.62 10.68 -16.28
N VAL A 548 4.77 11.44 -15.60
CA VAL A 548 3.71 10.90 -14.73
C VAL A 548 2.38 11.54 -15.14
N PRO A 549 1.43 10.77 -15.71
CA PRO A 549 0.11 11.29 -16.07
C PRO A 549 -0.63 11.89 -14.87
N ALA A 550 -1.59 12.76 -15.12
CA ALA A 550 -2.48 13.30 -14.10
C ALA A 550 -3.13 12.16 -13.27
N MET A 551 -3.25 12.35 -11.96
CA MET A 551 -3.88 11.39 -11.04
C MET A 551 -3.29 9.97 -11.13
N SER A 552 -1.99 9.84 -11.42
CA SER A 552 -1.33 8.57 -11.65
C SER A 552 -0.03 8.44 -10.86
N SER A 553 0.50 7.22 -10.78
CA SER A 553 1.73 6.89 -10.06
C SER A 553 2.67 6.08 -10.93
N GLN A 554 3.97 6.34 -10.79
CA GLN A 554 5.03 5.67 -11.52
C GLN A 554 6.04 5.05 -10.53
N PRO A 555 6.12 3.70 -10.45
CA PRO A 555 7.19 3.04 -9.72
C PRO A 555 8.52 3.22 -10.47
N ILE A 556 9.58 3.50 -9.72
CA ILE A 556 10.95 3.63 -10.19
C ILE A 556 11.93 2.92 -9.25
N THR A 557 13.09 2.58 -9.80
CA THR A 557 14.25 2.04 -9.10
C THR A 557 15.41 2.98 -9.40
N LEU A 558 16.07 3.44 -8.34
CA LEU A 558 17.29 4.23 -8.40
C LEU A 558 18.42 3.45 -7.74
N LEU A 559 19.58 3.43 -8.38
CA LEU A 559 20.80 2.82 -7.87
C LEU A 559 21.77 3.89 -7.37
N TRP A 560 22.52 3.55 -6.33
CA TRP A 560 23.64 4.36 -5.84
C TRP A 560 24.89 3.48 -5.59
N SER A 561 26.05 4.12 -5.45
CA SER A 561 27.27 3.45 -4.99
C SER A 561 27.79 4.16 -3.72
N PRO A 562 27.68 3.53 -2.54
CA PRO A 562 28.18 4.09 -1.28
C PRO A 562 29.71 4.13 -1.25
N TRP A 563 30.29 5.20 -0.72
CA TRP A 563 31.75 5.40 -0.70
C TRP A 563 32.34 5.63 0.69
N TYR A 564 31.51 5.57 1.75
CA TYR A 564 31.94 5.64 3.15
C TYR A 564 31.01 4.84 4.05
N GLU A 565 31.55 4.33 5.15
CA GLU A 565 30.80 3.59 6.16
C GLU A 565 29.94 4.49 7.06
N GLY A 566 28.86 3.93 7.60
CA GLY A 566 27.98 4.57 8.57
C GLY A 566 26.52 4.63 8.12
N THR A 567 25.65 5.08 9.02
CA THR A 567 24.23 5.26 8.72
C THR A 567 24.05 6.48 7.82
N CYS A 568 23.49 6.23 6.63
CA CYS A 568 23.16 7.24 5.63
C CYS A 568 21.66 7.46 5.58
N ASN A 569 21.23 8.72 5.52
CA ASN A 569 19.84 9.05 5.21
C ASN A 569 19.68 9.14 3.69
N VAL A 570 18.98 8.17 3.12
CA VAL A 570 18.62 8.10 1.71
C VAL A 570 17.31 8.83 1.53
N LYS A 571 17.27 9.80 0.63
CA LYS A 571 16.10 10.62 0.36
C LYS A 571 15.81 10.56 -1.13
N VAL A 572 14.59 10.20 -1.49
CA VAL A 572 14.04 10.44 -2.81
C VAL A 572 13.20 11.70 -2.74
N GLU A 573 13.40 12.61 -3.67
CA GLU A 573 12.69 13.89 -3.75
C GLU A 573 12.17 14.10 -5.18
N ALA A 574 10.90 14.42 -5.32
CA ALA A 574 10.25 14.74 -6.58
C ALA A 574 9.95 16.24 -6.67
N GLU A 575 10.16 16.84 -7.82
CA GLU A 575 9.89 18.25 -8.07
C GLU A 575 9.22 18.42 -9.43
N VAL A 576 8.21 19.30 -9.48
CA VAL A 576 7.65 19.79 -10.73
C VAL A 576 7.60 21.32 -10.74
N THR A 577 7.71 21.93 -11.92
CA THR A 577 7.78 23.38 -12.03
C THR A 577 6.51 24.06 -11.51
N GLY A 578 6.71 24.89 -10.49
CA GLY A 578 5.68 25.76 -9.95
C GLY A 578 4.74 25.08 -8.96
N GLU A 579 4.98 23.84 -8.55
CA GLU A 579 4.33 23.27 -7.38
C GLU A 579 4.52 24.15 -6.14
N ILE A 580 3.48 24.23 -5.31
CA ILE A 580 3.48 25.04 -4.07
C ILE A 580 3.32 24.14 -2.83
N PHE A 581 2.66 22.99 -2.98
CA PHE A 581 2.44 22.05 -1.89
C PHE A 581 3.58 21.03 -1.86
N THR A 582 4.73 21.40 -1.29
CA THR A 582 5.95 20.56 -1.40
C THR A 582 6.15 19.58 -0.24
N GLY A 583 5.13 19.37 0.60
CA GLY A 583 5.26 18.66 1.88
C GLY A 583 5.33 17.14 1.74
N ASN A 584 4.82 16.63 0.63
CA ASN A 584 4.71 15.23 0.22
C ASN A 584 5.76 14.85 -0.84
N ASN A 585 6.56 15.81 -1.32
CA ASN A 585 7.57 15.63 -2.37
C ASN A 585 8.75 14.76 -2.00
N PHE A 586 8.89 14.32 -0.75
CA PHE A 586 10.03 13.51 -0.37
C PHE A 586 9.71 12.46 0.67
N LYS A 587 10.43 11.35 0.58
CA LYS A 587 10.54 10.36 1.63
C LYS A 587 12.00 9.99 1.84
N SER A 588 12.30 9.53 3.05
CA SER A 588 13.65 9.12 3.39
C SER A 588 13.69 7.89 4.27
N GLN A 589 14.74 7.11 4.12
CA GLN A 589 15.02 5.91 4.89
C GLN A 589 16.48 5.88 5.31
N SER A 590 16.75 5.34 6.51
CA SER A 590 18.12 5.12 6.98
C SER A 590 18.66 3.81 6.44
N VAL A 591 19.86 3.87 5.86
CA VAL A 591 20.59 2.71 5.33
C VAL A 591 21.93 2.63 6.04
N SER A 592 22.27 1.45 6.56
CA SER A 592 23.55 1.21 7.24
C SER A 592 24.60 0.79 6.22
N VAL A 593 25.54 1.68 5.92
CA VAL A 593 26.64 1.37 5.00
C VAL A 593 27.79 0.72 5.77
N ILE A 594 28.20 -0.47 5.35
CA ILE A 594 29.26 -1.26 5.99
C ILE A 594 30.44 -1.49 5.05
N THR A 595 31.63 -1.68 5.61
CA THR A 595 32.78 -2.20 4.88
C THR A 595 32.79 -3.72 5.04
N THR A 596 32.79 -4.47 3.93
CA THR A 596 32.79 -5.93 3.99
C THR A 596 34.10 -6.49 4.57
N GLN A 597 33.97 -7.47 5.47
CA GLN A 597 35.08 -8.22 6.06
C GLN A 597 35.25 -9.61 5.43
N GLY A 598 34.31 -10.03 4.57
CA GLY A 598 34.32 -11.29 3.84
C GLY A 598 32.93 -11.73 3.38
N PHE A 599 32.91 -12.75 2.52
CA PHE A 599 31.72 -13.32 1.88
C PHE A 599 31.49 -14.74 2.37
N VAL A 600 30.32 -15.01 2.92
CA VAL A 600 29.95 -16.28 3.56
C VAL A 600 28.89 -16.97 2.72
N LEU A 601 28.91 -18.29 2.63
CA LEU A 601 27.75 -19.03 2.13
C LEU A 601 26.84 -19.34 3.32
N LEU A 602 25.61 -18.84 3.31
CA LEU A 602 24.56 -19.14 4.30
C LEU A 602 23.67 -20.25 3.73
N VAL A 603 23.86 -21.47 4.22
CA VAL A 603 23.11 -22.65 3.81
C VAL A 603 21.98 -22.89 4.79
N ASP A 604 20.78 -22.81 4.27
CA ASP A 604 19.53 -23.13 4.95
C ASP A 604 19.15 -24.58 4.66
N ASP A 605 19.25 -25.42 5.70
CA ASP A 605 18.97 -26.86 5.71
C ASP A 605 18.01 -27.20 6.85
N ASP A 606 17.05 -26.30 7.14
CA ASP A 606 16.16 -26.43 8.28
C ASP A 606 14.82 -27.11 7.98
N LYS A 607 14.54 -27.49 6.73
CA LYS A 607 13.26 -28.01 6.20
C LYS A 607 12.19 -26.95 5.92
N GLY A 608 12.60 -25.72 5.62
CA GLY A 608 11.71 -24.63 5.23
C GLY A 608 11.00 -24.00 6.43
N TYR A 609 11.62 -24.05 7.61
CA TYR A 609 11.28 -23.11 8.67
C TYR A 609 11.82 -21.72 8.30
N ASN A 610 11.50 -20.71 9.10
CA ASN A 610 11.81 -19.30 8.79
C ASN A 610 12.83 -18.76 9.78
N TYR A 611 14.05 -19.30 9.78
CA TYR A 611 15.12 -18.92 10.71
C TYR A 611 16.25 -18.10 10.06
N GLU A 612 16.25 -17.98 8.75
CA GLU A 612 17.26 -17.32 7.90
C GLU A 612 17.55 -15.91 8.43
N THR A 613 16.49 -15.13 8.68
CA THR A 613 16.61 -13.71 9.07
C THR A 613 17.50 -13.48 10.30
N TYR A 614 17.54 -14.41 11.26
CA TYR A 614 18.41 -14.30 12.44
C TYR A 614 19.90 -14.37 12.08
N PHE A 615 20.25 -15.13 11.03
CA PHE A 615 21.60 -15.24 10.50
C PHE A 615 21.92 -14.08 9.57
N GLU A 616 21.02 -13.73 8.66
CA GLU A 616 21.17 -12.63 7.70
C GLU A 616 21.46 -11.31 8.41
N ASP A 617 20.63 -10.96 9.39
CA ASP A 617 20.80 -9.74 10.19
C ASP A 617 22.13 -9.74 10.95
N ALA A 618 22.50 -10.87 11.55
CA ALA A 618 23.70 -10.98 12.35
C ALA A 618 24.98 -10.94 11.50
N LEU A 619 24.98 -11.57 10.32
CA LEU A 619 26.08 -11.53 9.36
C LEU A 619 26.28 -10.10 8.85
N MET A 620 25.22 -9.46 8.35
CA MET A 620 25.30 -8.11 7.83
C MET A 620 25.72 -7.10 8.91
N ALA A 621 25.13 -7.16 10.10
CA ALA A 621 25.50 -6.28 11.21
C ALA A 621 26.90 -6.55 11.77
N SER A 622 27.48 -7.74 11.57
CA SER A 622 28.87 -8.04 11.94
C SER A 622 29.88 -7.71 10.83
N GLY A 623 29.41 -7.21 9.68
CA GLY A 623 30.23 -6.79 8.55
C GLY A 623 30.59 -7.91 7.57
N TYR A 624 29.88 -9.03 7.60
CA TYR A 624 30.07 -10.15 6.70
C TYR A 624 28.89 -10.27 5.76
N MET A 625 29.16 -10.23 4.46
CA MET A 625 28.15 -10.54 3.47
C MET A 625 27.85 -12.02 3.44
N TYR A 626 26.67 -12.35 2.94
CA TYR A 626 26.29 -13.72 2.69
C TYR A 626 25.67 -13.90 1.32
N GLU A 627 25.89 -15.08 0.76
CA GLU A 627 25.10 -15.62 -0.32
C GLU A 627 24.15 -16.66 0.29
N TYR A 628 22.85 -16.50 0.09
CA TYR A 628 21.84 -17.42 0.59
C TYR A 628 21.70 -18.64 -0.34
N TRP A 629 21.67 -19.83 0.25
CA TRP A 629 21.49 -21.09 -0.45
C TRP A 629 20.43 -21.93 0.26
N ASN A 630 19.27 -22.07 -0.37
CA ASN A 630 18.18 -22.90 0.12
C ASN A 630 18.40 -24.36 -0.31
N ARG A 631 18.76 -25.23 0.64
CA ARG A 631 19.10 -26.63 0.36
C ARG A 631 17.91 -27.42 -0.23
N ASP A 632 16.70 -27.11 0.19
CA ASP A 632 15.49 -27.84 -0.24
C ASP A 632 15.18 -27.61 -1.73
N SER A 633 15.32 -26.37 -2.19
CA SER A 633 15.03 -25.98 -3.57
C SER A 633 16.24 -26.09 -4.51
N GLN A 634 17.46 -25.87 -4.02
CA GLN A 634 18.68 -25.83 -4.83
C GLN A 634 19.53 -27.11 -4.72
N GLY A 635 19.22 -28.00 -3.77
CA GLY A 635 20.00 -29.20 -3.47
C GLY A 635 21.26 -28.91 -2.66
N CYS A 636 22.10 -29.93 -2.44
CA CYS A 636 23.35 -29.78 -1.69
C CYS A 636 24.38 -28.94 -2.46
N PRO A 637 24.97 -27.87 -1.88
CA PRO A 637 25.98 -27.07 -2.55
C PRO A 637 27.25 -27.90 -2.78
N SER A 638 27.82 -27.81 -3.99
CA SER A 638 29.00 -28.61 -4.33
C SER A 638 30.24 -28.16 -3.52
N PRO A 639 31.21 -29.05 -3.23
CA PRO A 639 32.44 -28.68 -2.51
C PRO A 639 33.24 -27.55 -3.16
N ALA A 640 33.22 -27.47 -4.50
CA ALA A 640 33.89 -26.39 -5.23
C ALA A 640 33.18 -25.05 -5.06
N TYR A 641 31.85 -25.06 -4.91
CA TYR A 641 31.03 -23.88 -4.65
C TYR A 641 31.21 -23.37 -3.23
N MET A 642 31.17 -24.27 -2.24
CA MET A 642 31.50 -23.90 -0.85
C MET A 642 32.92 -23.30 -0.74
N ALA A 643 33.88 -23.81 -1.52
CA ALA A 643 35.26 -23.32 -1.53
C ALA A 643 35.47 -21.95 -2.21
N SER A 644 34.49 -21.40 -2.95
CA SER A 644 34.57 -20.02 -3.46
C SER A 644 34.23 -18.96 -2.40
N HIS A 645 33.76 -19.39 -1.23
CA HIS A 645 33.37 -18.51 -0.13
C HIS A 645 34.43 -18.52 0.99
N MET A 646 34.43 -17.48 1.83
CA MET A 646 35.35 -17.36 2.96
C MET A 646 35.14 -18.49 4.00
N GLY A 647 33.89 -18.91 4.14
CA GLY A 647 33.42 -19.98 5.01
C GLY A 647 31.95 -20.27 4.73
N VAL A 648 31.46 -21.36 5.31
CA VAL A 648 30.06 -21.81 5.21
C VAL A 648 29.42 -21.72 6.59
N VAL A 649 28.26 -21.09 6.66
CA VAL A 649 27.33 -21.16 7.80
C VAL A 649 26.22 -22.11 7.37
N TRP A 650 26.04 -23.21 8.09
CA TRP A 650 25.06 -24.24 7.80
C TRP A 650 24.16 -24.39 9.00
N PHE A 651 22.87 -24.09 8.86
CA PHE A 651 21.92 -24.22 9.95
C PHE A 651 20.81 -25.21 9.62
N THR A 652 20.38 -25.96 10.64
CA THR A 652 19.36 -27.01 10.49
C THR A 652 18.10 -26.73 11.30
N GLY A 653 18.03 -25.58 11.98
CA GLY A 653 16.90 -25.16 12.81
C GLY A 653 16.40 -26.27 13.74
N ASP A 654 15.13 -26.64 13.56
CA ASP A 654 14.36 -27.65 14.31
C ASP A 654 14.43 -29.06 13.68
N ASP A 655 15.22 -29.28 12.61
CA ASP A 655 15.37 -30.61 12.06
C ASP A 655 16.02 -31.55 13.10
N SER A 656 15.40 -32.71 13.30
CA SER A 656 15.84 -33.75 14.24
C SER A 656 16.08 -35.12 13.59
N THR A 657 15.88 -35.23 12.27
CA THR A 657 15.84 -36.54 11.57
C THR A 657 16.57 -36.59 10.25
N THR A 658 16.86 -35.44 9.64
CA THR A 658 17.67 -35.34 8.42
C THR A 658 18.62 -34.15 8.47
N THR A 659 19.08 -33.82 9.69
CA THR A 659 19.95 -32.66 9.97
C THR A 659 21.14 -32.55 9.03
N LEU A 660 21.71 -33.69 8.64
CA LEU A 660 22.61 -33.80 7.51
C LEU A 660 22.34 -35.12 6.79
N THR A 661 21.99 -35.05 5.51
CA THR A 661 21.84 -36.28 4.71
C THR A 661 23.20 -36.87 4.34
N SER A 662 23.20 -38.08 3.77
CA SER A 662 24.43 -38.69 3.25
C SER A 662 25.08 -37.89 2.11
N GLU A 663 24.30 -37.11 1.37
CA GLU A 663 24.80 -36.21 0.33
C GLU A 663 25.57 -35.05 0.97
N ASP A 664 24.97 -34.42 1.98
CA ASP A 664 25.54 -33.29 2.72
C ASP A 664 26.83 -33.71 3.44
N ILE A 665 26.82 -34.84 4.15
CA ILE A 665 28.00 -35.42 4.79
C ILE A 665 29.13 -35.65 3.78
N SER A 666 28.82 -36.15 2.58
CA SER A 666 29.84 -36.41 1.54
C SER A 666 30.43 -35.10 0.99
N ALA A 667 29.58 -34.09 0.75
CA ALA A 667 30.01 -32.79 0.25
C ALA A 667 30.83 -32.03 1.28
N LEU A 668 30.34 -31.94 2.53
CA LEU A 668 31.03 -31.30 3.65
C LEU A 668 32.36 -31.99 3.98
N SER A 669 32.41 -33.33 3.97
CA SER A 669 33.67 -34.06 4.15
C SER A 669 34.71 -33.67 3.10
N THR A 670 34.30 -33.62 1.83
CA THR A 670 35.19 -33.24 0.72
C THR A 670 35.65 -31.78 0.84
N TYR A 671 34.74 -30.88 1.22
CA TYR A 671 35.04 -29.47 1.44
C TYR A 671 36.05 -29.29 2.59
N LEU A 672 35.84 -29.96 3.72
CA LEU A 672 36.72 -29.91 4.88
C LEU A 672 38.08 -30.59 4.61
N ASP A 673 38.12 -31.72 3.89
CA ASP A 673 39.39 -32.36 3.48
C ASP A 673 40.27 -31.43 2.63
N ASN A 674 39.66 -30.49 1.90
CA ASN A 674 40.36 -29.48 1.09
C ASN A 674 40.62 -28.16 1.85
N GLY A 675 40.44 -28.15 3.17
CA GLY A 675 40.76 -27.03 4.05
C GLY A 675 39.64 -26.01 4.23
N GLY A 676 38.39 -26.42 4.01
CA GLY A 676 37.20 -25.62 4.22
C GLY A 676 37.02 -25.09 5.65
N LYS A 677 36.08 -24.17 5.81
CA LYS A 677 35.68 -23.58 7.09
C LYS A 677 34.16 -23.66 7.22
N LEU A 678 33.69 -24.28 8.31
CA LEU A 678 32.28 -24.57 8.53
C LEU A 678 31.85 -24.13 9.93
N PHE A 679 30.84 -23.27 10.01
CA PHE A 679 30.04 -23.09 11.20
C PHE A 679 28.74 -23.85 11.00
N ILE A 680 28.48 -24.84 11.86
CA ILE A 680 27.26 -25.64 11.81
C ILE A 680 26.50 -25.58 13.13
N THR A 681 25.18 -25.42 13.06
CA THR A 681 24.33 -25.11 14.22
C THR A 681 22.91 -25.61 14.01
N GLY A 682 22.23 -25.96 15.10
CA GLY A 682 20.86 -26.48 15.10
C GLY A 682 20.62 -27.33 16.34
N GLU A 683 19.36 -27.55 16.70
CA GLU A 683 19.05 -28.60 17.66
C GLU A 683 19.19 -29.98 17.01
N ASP A 684 19.30 -31.03 17.83
CA ASP A 684 19.30 -32.45 17.41
C ASP A 684 20.30 -32.94 16.35
N ILE A 685 21.24 -32.12 15.85
CA ILE A 685 22.35 -32.59 14.99
C ILE A 685 23.09 -33.74 15.67
N GLY A 686 23.34 -33.61 16.98
CA GLY A 686 23.94 -34.68 17.78
C GLY A 686 23.05 -35.91 17.90
N TYR A 687 21.75 -35.73 18.14
CA TYR A 687 20.80 -36.83 18.26
C TYR A 687 20.73 -37.68 16.98
N ASP A 688 20.65 -37.02 15.83
CA ASP A 688 20.50 -37.65 14.52
C ASP A 688 21.79 -38.36 14.06
N ILE A 689 22.91 -37.64 13.98
CA ILE A 689 24.10 -38.14 13.26
C ILE A 689 25.25 -38.64 14.16
N HIS A 690 25.10 -38.74 15.49
CA HIS A 690 26.22 -39.15 16.38
C HIS A 690 26.85 -40.52 16.07
N ASN A 691 26.10 -41.42 15.41
CA ASN A 691 26.62 -42.73 15.01
C ASN A 691 27.39 -42.69 13.69
N ASP A 692 27.24 -41.63 12.90
CA ASP A 692 28.01 -41.43 11.68
C ASP A 692 29.46 -41.01 12.04
N PRO A 693 30.49 -41.58 11.40
CA PRO A 693 31.86 -41.15 11.59
C PRO A 693 32.09 -39.65 11.39
N PHE A 694 31.27 -38.96 10.61
CA PHE A 694 31.35 -37.52 10.38
C PHE A 694 31.29 -36.72 11.67
N TYR A 695 30.38 -37.07 12.58
CA TYR A 695 30.17 -36.36 13.84
C TYR A 695 31.44 -36.34 14.72
N THR A 696 32.10 -37.49 14.87
CA THR A 696 33.34 -37.58 15.66
C THR A 696 34.58 -37.11 14.90
N ASN A 697 34.69 -37.40 13.60
CA ASN A 697 35.92 -37.16 12.83
C ASN A 697 36.00 -35.73 12.26
N TYR A 698 34.87 -35.13 11.87
CA TYR A 698 34.82 -33.82 11.24
C TYR A 698 34.31 -32.73 12.18
N LEU A 699 33.21 -32.97 12.89
CA LEU A 699 32.70 -32.00 13.87
C LEU A 699 33.50 -32.00 15.18
N HIS A 700 34.31 -33.03 15.42
CA HIS A 700 35.12 -33.22 16.63
C HIS A 700 34.28 -33.21 17.93
N ALA A 701 33.05 -33.72 17.84
CA ALA A 701 32.11 -33.80 18.93
C ALA A 701 31.88 -35.24 19.41
N VAL A 702 31.65 -35.38 20.71
CA VAL A 702 31.09 -36.59 21.32
C VAL A 702 29.73 -36.23 21.90
N TYR A 703 28.72 -36.98 21.50
CA TYR A 703 27.35 -36.79 21.97
C TYR A 703 27.25 -37.20 23.44
N GLY A 704 26.74 -36.28 24.28
CA GLY A 704 26.67 -36.44 25.73
C GLY A 704 25.27 -36.72 26.22
N VAL A 705 24.34 -35.79 25.96
CA VAL A 705 22.93 -35.90 26.32
C VAL A 705 22.08 -35.19 25.27
N ASP A 706 20.86 -35.69 25.11
CA ASP A 706 19.83 -35.23 24.17
C ASP A 706 19.30 -33.86 24.54
N ASP A 707 18.73 -33.76 25.74
CA ASP A 707 18.18 -32.54 26.31
C ASP A 707 18.93 -32.18 27.59
N THR A 708 19.59 -31.02 27.59
CA THR A 708 20.19 -30.47 28.81
C THR A 708 19.16 -29.76 29.70
N ASN A 709 18.06 -29.28 29.12
CA ASN A 709 17.04 -28.42 29.70
C ASN A 709 17.63 -27.18 30.40
N ILE A 710 18.72 -26.65 29.84
CA ILE A 710 19.44 -25.47 30.32
C ILE A 710 19.55 -24.48 29.16
N TYR A 711 19.10 -23.25 29.38
CA TYR A 711 19.03 -22.21 28.34
C TYR A 711 20.08 -21.12 28.49
N TYR A 712 20.88 -21.13 29.55
CA TYR A 712 21.96 -20.18 29.76
C TYR A 712 23.31 -20.85 29.57
N LEU A 713 24.18 -20.23 28.75
CA LEU A 713 25.52 -20.73 28.48
C LEU A 713 26.56 -19.65 28.79
N ASP A 714 27.59 -20.03 29.51
CA ASP A 714 28.76 -19.20 29.76
C ASP A 714 29.85 -19.51 28.74
N GLY A 715 30.42 -18.47 28.15
CA GLY A 715 31.55 -18.59 27.26
C GLY A 715 32.84 -18.99 28.00
N ILE A 716 33.64 -19.83 27.36
CA ILE A 716 34.89 -20.32 27.94
C ILE A 716 35.94 -19.20 27.99
N THR A 717 36.49 -18.96 29.17
CA THR A 717 37.50 -17.92 29.38
C THR A 717 38.72 -18.11 28.47
N GLY A 718 39.06 -17.07 27.72
CA GLY A 718 40.17 -17.04 26.77
C GLY A 718 39.89 -17.69 25.40
N ASP A 719 38.67 -18.18 25.16
CA ASP A 719 38.25 -18.66 23.84
C ASP A 719 37.96 -17.50 22.87
N PRO A 720 38.48 -17.49 21.63
CA PRO A 720 38.28 -16.39 20.69
C PRO A 720 36.81 -16.10 20.32
N ILE A 721 35.90 -17.06 20.52
CA ILE A 721 34.47 -16.91 20.22
C ILE A 721 33.71 -16.61 21.51
N GLY A 722 33.84 -17.47 22.52
CA GLY A 722 33.03 -17.40 23.74
C GLY A 722 33.47 -16.39 24.80
N ASP A 723 34.73 -15.92 24.80
CA ASP A 723 35.28 -15.20 25.97
C ASP A 723 34.47 -13.96 26.39
N ASN A 724 34.17 -13.87 27.69
CA ASN A 724 33.35 -12.82 28.33
C ASN A 724 31.91 -12.68 27.81
N LEU A 725 31.33 -13.74 27.24
CA LEU A 725 29.91 -13.80 26.88
C LEU A 725 29.12 -14.69 27.85
N THR A 726 27.89 -14.29 28.15
CA THR A 726 26.85 -15.17 28.67
C THR A 726 25.67 -15.02 27.73
N ILE A 727 25.27 -16.10 27.08
CA ILE A 727 24.15 -16.12 26.13
C ILE A 727 22.96 -16.87 26.73
N CYS A 728 21.75 -16.45 26.36
CA CYS A 728 20.52 -17.16 26.68
C CYS A 728 19.86 -17.58 25.37
N ILE A 729 19.45 -18.84 25.27
CA ILE A 729 18.86 -19.45 24.07
C ILE A 729 17.34 -19.67 24.23
N GLN A 730 16.67 -18.73 24.91
CA GLN A 730 15.24 -18.77 25.21
C GLN A 730 14.68 -17.34 25.36
N GLY A 731 13.49 -17.09 24.78
CA GLY A 731 12.78 -15.81 24.84
C GLY A 731 13.46 -14.68 24.06
N GLY A 732 13.27 -13.44 24.56
CA GLY A 732 13.89 -12.23 24.00
C GLY A 732 13.52 -11.98 22.54
N ASP A 733 14.51 -11.62 21.72
CA ASP A 733 14.37 -11.44 20.27
C ASP A 733 14.89 -12.64 19.46
N GLY A 734 15.10 -13.79 20.09
CA GLY A 734 15.55 -15.03 19.44
C GLY A 734 14.37 -15.94 19.06
N ALA A 735 14.63 -16.96 18.27
CA ALA A 735 13.62 -17.87 17.71
C ALA A 735 12.79 -18.64 18.76
N ASN A 736 13.28 -18.73 20.01
CA ASN A 736 12.62 -19.44 21.11
C ASN A 736 12.23 -20.90 20.76
N ASN A 737 13.04 -21.55 19.94
CA ASN A 737 12.80 -22.87 19.33
C ASN A 737 13.59 -24.00 19.97
N GLN A 738 14.44 -23.73 20.98
CA GLN A 738 15.31 -24.75 21.57
C GLN A 738 14.53 -25.63 22.53
N ASN A 739 14.15 -26.82 22.08
CA ASN A 739 13.50 -27.83 22.89
C ASN A 739 14.44 -29.00 23.19
N TRP A 740 15.38 -29.29 22.28
CA TRP A 740 16.25 -30.47 22.33
C TRP A 740 17.72 -30.10 22.15
N GLN A 741 18.16 -29.10 22.92
CA GLN A 741 19.54 -28.64 22.88
C GLN A 741 20.50 -29.68 23.49
N SER A 742 21.36 -30.22 22.60
CA SER A 742 22.28 -31.30 22.90
C SER A 742 23.45 -30.84 23.77
N GLY A 743 23.78 -31.67 24.77
CA GLY A 743 25.01 -31.54 25.55
C GLY A 743 26.14 -32.32 24.90
N ILE A 744 27.24 -31.65 24.56
CA ILE A 744 28.37 -32.24 23.81
C ILE A 744 29.70 -32.18 24.58
N TYR A 745 30.67 -33.00 24.15
CA TYR A 745 32.06 -32.96 24.62
C TYR A 745 33.05 -32.86 23.44
N PRO A 746 34.13 -32.07 23.55
CA PRO A 746 35.14 -32.01 22.49
C PRO A 746 35.98 -33.30 22.42
N THR A 747 36.36 -33.70 21.21
CA THR A 747 37.34 -34.77 20.94
C THR A 747 38.35 -34.31 19.89
N GLY A 748 39.31 -35.16 19.51
CA GLY A 748 40.13 -34.95 18.30
C GLY A 748 41.02 -33.70 18.29
N GLY A 749 41.16 -32.98 19.41
CA GLY A 749 41.88 -31.70 19.51
C GLY A 749 41.01 -30.45 19.44
N ALA A 750 39.68 -30.59 19.47
CA ALA A 750 38.75 -29.47 19.61
C ALA A 750 38.81 -28.80 20.99
N TYR A 751 38.39 -27.53 21.03
CA TYR A 751 38.26 -26.71 22.22
C TYR A 751 36.78 -26.34 22.44
N SER A 752 36.34 -26.29 23.69
CA SER A 752 35.00 -25.82 24.04
C SER A 752 34.88 -24.30 23.89
N VAL A 753 33.72 -23.84 23.40
CA VAL A 753 33.37 -22.43 23.20
C VAL A 753 32.36 -21.95 24.24
N PHE A 754 31.28 -22.71 24.45
CA PHE A 754 30.21 -22.40 25.40
C PHE A 754 29.90 -23.59 26.30
N GLN A 755 29.65 -23.33 27.59
CA GLN A 755 29.25 -24.33 28.58
C GLN A 755 27.88 -24.01 29.16
N TYR A 756 26.98 -24.99 29.20
CA TYR A 756 25.68 -24.84 29.86
C TYR A 756 25.88 -24.59 31.37
N GLN A 757 25.26 -23.53 31.88
CA GLN A 757 25.42 -23.11 33.27
C GLN A 757 25.08 -24.23 34.24
N SER A 758 25.91 -24.37 35.29
CA SER A 758 25.74 -25.39 36.33
C SER A 758 25.76 -26.85 35.84
N SER A 759 26.28 -27.11 34.63
CA SER A 759 26.43 -28.47 34.08
C SER A 759 27.88 -28.80 33.70
N THR A 760 28.16 -30.06 33.37
CA THR A 760 29.43 -30.48 32.75
C THR A 760 29.36 -30.55 31.22
N TYR A 761 28.20 -30.27 30.63
CA TYR A 761 27.98 -30.33 29.18
C TYR A 761 28.35 -29.00 28.51
N TYR A 762 28.93 -29.10 27.32
CA TYR A 762 29.19 -27.95 26.46
C TYR A 762 28.06 -27.81 25.44
N GLY A 763 27.78 -26.57 25.03
CA GLY A 763 26.83 -26.27 23.94
C GLY A 763 27.52 -25.89 22.64
N GLY A 764 28.81 -25.56 22.67
CA GLY A 764 29.58 -25.23 21.47
C GLY A 764 31.05 -25.63 21.56
N ILE A 765 31.62 -26.02 20.42
CA ILE A 765 33.04 -26.38 20.27
C ILE A 765 33.63 -25.79 18.98
N ARG A 766 34.96 -25.72 18.92
CA ARG A 766 35.70 -25.36 17.70
C ARG A 766 36.93 -26.24 17.50
N TYR A 767 37.32 -26.45 16.25
CA TYR A 767 38.49 -27.25 15.86
C TYR A 767 39.32 -26.56 14.76
N GLU A 768 40.64 -26.55 14.92
CA GLU A 768 41.59 -26.05 13.92
C GLU A 768 42.63 -27.11 13.56
N GLY A 769 42.65 -27.48 12.29
CA GLY A 769 43.61 -28.41 11.69
C GLY A 769 43.92 -27.98 10.25
N ILE A 770 43.80 -28.90 9.31
CA ILE A 770 43.84 -28.54 7.87
C ILE A 770 42.60 -27.73 7.46
N TYR A 771 41.49 -27.89 8.19
CA TYR A 771 40.23 -27.15 8.08
C TYR A 771 39.84 -26.52 9.43
N LYS A 772 38.79 -25.70 9.42
CA LYS A 772 38.21 -25.11 10.64
C LYS A 772 36.74 -25.49 10.79
N VAL A 773 36.32 -25.86 12.00
CA VAL A 773 34.91 -26.10 12.33
C VAL A 773 34.54 -25.36 13.60
N VAL A 774 33.34 -24.76 13.62
CA VAL A 774 32.60 -24.40 14.83
C VAL A 774 31.29 -25.18 14.80
N TYR A 775 30.95 -25.86 15.89
CA TYR A 775 29.70 -26.61 16.00
C TYR A 775 28.99 -26.21 17.29
N PHE A 776 27.72 -25.79 17.16
CA PHE A 776 26.80 -25.61 18.28
C PHE A 776 25.76 -26.72 18.27
N GLY A 777 25.59 -27.40 19.41
CA GLY A 777 24.53 -28.39 19.62
C GLY A 777 23.19 -27.78 19.99
N PHE A 778 23.00 -26.51 19.63
CA PHE A 778 21.80 -25.69 19.77
C PHE A 778 21.72 -24.78 18.55
N GLY A 779 20.55 -24.23 18.25
CA GLY A 779 20.33 -23.27 17.18
C GLY A 779 20.87 -21.88 17.50
N PHE A 780 21.66 -21.30 16.59
CA PHE A 780 22.19 -19.94 16.73
C PHE A 780 21.06 -18.90 16.75
N GLU A 781 20.01 -19.14 15.97
CA GLU A 781 18.78 -18.35 15.89
C GLU A 781 18.09 -18.16 17.25
N ALA A 782 18.33 -19.07 18.20
CA ALA A 782 17.74 -19.02 19.53
C ALA A 782 18.37 -18.03 20.49
N ILE A 783 19.61 -17.57 20.23
CA ILE A 783 20.28 -16.59 21.09
C ILE A 783 19.39 -15.36 21.19
N ASN A 784 18.92 -15.03 22.39
CA ASN A 784 17.76 -14.15 22.61
C ASN A 784 18.04 -12.64 22.58
N ASN A 785 19.18 -12.25 21.99
CA ASN A 785 19.61 -10.88 21.85
C ASN A 785 20.45 -10.71 20.57
N ILE A 786 20.02 -9.83 19.66
CA ILE A 786 20.74 -9.54 18.41
C ILE A 786 22.20 -9.10 18.64
N ILE A 787 22.49 -8.34 19.71
CA ILE A 787 23.86 -7.88 19.99
C ILE A 787 24.78 -9.08 20.27
N ASP A 788 24.26 -10.10 20.94
CA ASP A 788 24.99 -11.32 21.23
C ASP A 788 25.13 -12.17 19.96
N ARG A 789 24.09 -12.30 19.13
CA ARG A 789 24.16 -12.96 17.81
C ARG A 789 25.24 -12.33 16.93
N VAL A 790 25.21 -11.01 16.75
CA VAL A 790 26.21 -10.23 15.99
C VAL A 790 27.61 -10.46 16.52
N THR A 791 27.78 -10.44 17.84
CA THR A 791 29.09 -10.66 18.47
C THR A 791 29.60 -12.08 18.24
N VAL A 792 28.74 -13.09 18.40
CA VAL A 792 29.10 -14.50 18.24
C VAL A 792 29.47 -14.80 16.79
N ILE A 793 28.61 -14.48 15.82
CA ILE A 793 28.88 -14.79 14.41
C ILE A 793 30.06 -13.98 13.87
N GLY A 794 30.18 -12.71 14.27
CA GLY A 794 31.34 -11.88 13.93
C GLY A 794 32.65 -12.46 14.46
N ARG A 795 32.67 -13.03 15.68
CA ARG A 795 33.87 -13.70 16.21
C ARG A 795 34.16 -15.03 15.52
N ILE A 796 33.14 -15.79 15.13
CA ILE A 796 33.29 -17.03 14.33
C ILE A 796 33.95 -16.69 12.99
N MET A 797 33.42 -15.70 12.26
CA MET A 797 33.95 -15.30 10.96
C MET A 797 35.37 -14.72 11.05
N ASN A 798 35.65 -13.89 12.07
CA ASN A 798 37.01 -13.44 12.34
C ASN A 798 37.97 -14.61 12.62
N TRP A 799 37.51 -15.64 13.35
CA TRP A 799 38.31 -16.83 13.64
C TRP A 799 38.56 -17.71 12.41
N PHE A 800 37.62 -17.71 11.45
CA PHE A 800 37.80 -18.26 10.11
C PHE A 800 38.81 -17.47 9.26
N GLY A 801 39.29 -16.32 9.73
CA GLY A 801 40.27 -15.49 9.04
C GLY A 801 39.65 -14.35 8.24
N GLY A 802 38.48 -13.86 8.67
CA GLY A 802 37.90 -12.62 8.16
C GLY A 802 38.83 -11.41 8.33
N GLY A 803 38.76 -10.49 7.37
CA GLY A 803 39.67 -9.36 7.20
C GLY A 803 39.98 -9.07 5.73
N THR A 804 39.90 -7.79 5.34
CA THR A 804 40.05 -7.19 3.98
C THR A 804 40.46 -8.18 2.89
N THR A 805 39.48 -8.58 2.08
CA THR A 805 39.70 -9.38 0.87
C THR A 805 39.74 -8.46 -0.35
N ASN A 806 40.66 -8.71 -1.27
CA ASN A 806 40.85 -7.94 -2.50
C ASN A 806 40.29 -8.73 -3.68
N PHE A 807 38.98 -8.98 -3.73
CA PHE A 807 38.35 -9.60 -4.90
C PHE A 807 38.26 -8.61 -6.09
N SER A 808 37.79 -9.07 -7.26
CA SER A 808 37.25 -8.13 -8.25
C SER A 808 36.14 -7.31 -7.62
N ASP A 809 36.10 -6.02 -7.92
CA ASP A 809 35.17 -5.04 -7.36
C ASP A 809 34.76 -4.10 -8.51
N ILE A 810 33.52 -4.23 -8.94
CA ILE A 810 32.94 -3.59 -10.13
C ILE A 810 32.49 -2.18 -9.79
N TYR A 811 32.80 -1.24 -10.68
CA TYR A 811 32.14 0.05 -10.67
C TYR A 811 31.50 0.34 -12.02
N ILE A 812 30.35 1.00 -11.99
CA ILE A 812 29.54 1.32 -13.17
C ILE A 812 29.25 2.82 -13.16
N ASN A 813 29.31 3.46 -14.33
CA ASN A 813 28.96 4.87 -14.47
C ASN A 813 28.42 5.19 -15.88
N PRO A 814 27.19 5.76 -16.01
CA PRO A 814 26.20 5.98 -14.94
C PRO A 814 25.53 4.67 -14.49
N LEU A 815 24.89 4.71 -13.31
CA LEU A 815 24.15 3.57 -12.75
C LEU A 815 22.68 3.52 -13.19
N ASN A 816 22.09 4.67 -13.52
CA ASN A 816 20.68 4.78 -13.92
C ASN A 816 20.60 5.44 -15.30
N PHE A 817 19.73 4.91 -16.15
CA PHE A 817 19.50 5.44 -17.49
C PHE A 817 18.08 5.97 -17.59
N TYR A 818 17.96 7.21 -18.02
CA TYR A 818 16.66 7.83 -18.19
C TYR A 818 16.64 8.74 -19.43
N TYR A 819 15.57 8.65 -20.21
CA TYR A 819 15.38 9.45 -21.40
C TYR A 819 13.94 9.96 -21.53
N VAL A 820 13.73 11.29 -21.55
CA VAL A 820 12.53 11.87 -22.17
C VAL A 820 12.78 11.97 -23.67
N THR A 821 11.94 11.37 -24.49
CA THR A 821 12.11 11.40 -25.95
C THR A 821 10.79 11.25 -26.70
N TRP A 822 10.87 11.10 -28.02
CA TRP A 822 9.75 10.98 -28.95
C TRP A 822 9.75 9.60 -29.61
N GLN A 823 8.60 9.21 -30.17
CA GLN A 823 8.51 8.02 -31.02
C GLN A 823 9.28 8.21 -32.32
N ASN A 824 9.77 7.10 -32.90
CA ASN A 824 10.52 7.08 -34.18
C ASN A 824 11.88 7.79 -34.16
N PHE A 825 12.55 7.81 -33.02
CA PHE A 825 13.92 8.30 -32.85
C PHE A 825 14.87 7.16 -32.51
N THR A 826 16.15 7.33 -32.87
CA THR A 826 17.22 6.46 -32.40
C THR A 826 18.15 7.25 -31.48
N LEU A 827 18.26 6.82 -30.22
CA LEU A 827 19.19 7.39 -29.25
C LEU A 827 20.46 6.53 -29.19
N ASN A 828 21.61 7.17 -29.01
CA ASN A 828 22.88 6.48 -28.79
C ASN A 828 23.55 7.05 -27.54
N ASP A 829 23.97 6.17 -26.65
CA ASP A 829 24.61 6.50 -25.38
C ASP A 829 25.67 5.46 -25.00
N SER A 830 26.32 5.62 -23.86
CA SER A 830 27.26 4.64 -23.34
C SER A 830 27.45 4.73 -21.82
N PHE A 831 27.90 3.63 -21.24
CA PHE A 831 28.34 3.57 -19.84
C PHE A 831 29.67 2.83 -19.72
N ILE A 832 30.30 3.01 -18.57
CA ILE A 832 31.58 2.39 -18.24
C ILE A 832 31.35 1.26 -17.25
N ILE A 833 32.03 0.13 -17.49
CA ILE A 833 32.26 -0.92 -16.50
C ILE A 833 33.75 -0.93 -16.18
N GLY A 834 34.13 -0.90 -14.91
CA GLY A 834 35.52 -0.97 -14.49
C GLY A 834 35.75 -1.94 -13.35
N ASN A 835 37.02 -2.30 -13.16
CA ASN A 835 37.48 -3.18 -12.08
C ASN A 835 38.38 -2.37 -11.14
N ASN A 836 38.16 -2.46 -9.83
CA ASN A 836 38.92 -1.73 -8.82
C ASN A 836 40.44 -1.94 -8.98
N VAL A 837 41.22 -0.89 -8.73
CA VAL A 837 42.68 -0.94 -8.83
C VAL A 837 43.32 -1.92 -7.84
N ASN A 838 42.64 -2.21 -6.73
CA ASN A 838 43.13 -3.11 -5.69
C ASN A 838 42.70 -4.56 -5.88
N ALA A 839 41.90 -4.86 -6.92
CA ALA A 839 41.43 -6.21 -7.19
C ALA A 839 42.58 -7.20 -7.46
N SER A 840 42.42 -8.44 -7.01
CA SER A 840 43.44 -9.49 -7.19
C SER A 840 43.28 -10.31 -8.48
N THR A 841 42.15 -10.19 -9.17
CA THR A 841 41.81 -10.94 -10.39
C THR A 841 41.11 -10.06 -11.43
N ASP A 842 41.08 -10.52 -12.69
CA ASP A 842 40.30 -9.86 -13.74
C ASP A 842 38.79 -10.00 -13.43
N LEU A 843 38.03 -8.92 -13.68
CA LEU A 843 36.57 -8.90 -13.63
C LEU A 843 36.02 -9.38 -14.98
N THR A 844 35.22 -10.43 -14.99
CA THR A 844 34.47 -10.89 -16.15
C THR A 844 33.03 -10.40 -16.05
N PHE A 845 32.47 -9.93 -17.16
CA PHE A 845 31.07 -9.52 -17.20
C PHE A 845 30.36 -10.10 -18.42
N GLN A 846 29.05 -10.32 -18.28
CA GLN A 846 28.11 -10.65 -19.35
C GLN A 846 26.85 -9.80 -19.20
N ILE A 847 26.42 -9.15 -20.28
CA ILE A 847 25.24 -8.30 -20.33
C ILE A 847 24.09 -9.06 -21.00
N THR A 848 22.94 -9.08 -20.36
CA THR A 848 21.68 -9.61 -20.89
C THR A 848 20.55 -8.60 -20.74
N TYR A 849 19.62 -8.59 -21.70
CA TYR A 849 18.43 -7.73 -21.72
C TYR A 849 17.36 -8.36 -22.61
N THR A 850 16.10 -8.01 -22.41
CA THR A 850 14.96 -8.57 -23.16
C THR A 850 14.28 -7.57 -24.10
N ALA A 851 14.51 -6.27 -23.92
CA ALA A 851 13.94 -5.21 -24.74
C ALA A 851 14.39 -5.30 -26.20
N ASP A 852 13.44 -5.38 -27.13
CA ASP A 852 13.67 -5.47 -28.57
C ASP A 852 14.08 -4.12 -29.20
N TRP A 853 13.72 -3.02 -28.53
CA TRP A 853 14.11 -1.64 -28.84
C TRP A 853 15.51 -1.27 -28.32
N LEU A 854 16.21 -2.17 -27.61
CA LEU A 854 17.52 -1.92 -27.02
C LEU A 854 18.62 -2.72 -27.72
N SER A 855 19.78 -2.12 -27.94
CA SER A 855 20.97 -2.77 -28.50
C SER A 855 22.22 -2.37 -27.74
N ILE A 856 23.01 -3.35 -27.27
CA ILE A 856 24.20 -3.11 -26.44
C ILE A 856 25.44 -3.81 -27.01
N SER A 857 26.59 -3.12 -27.02
CA SER A 857 27.87 -3.71 -27.47
C SER A 857 29.09 -3.07 -26.76
N PRO A 858 30.10 -3.85 -26.33
CA PRO A 858 30.13 -5.32 -26.30
C PRO A 858 29.25 -5.90 -25.19
N GLN A 859 28.75 -7.13 -25.36
CA GLN A 859 27.89 -7.80 -24.36
C GLN A 859 28.67 -8.67 -23.36
N ASN A 860 29.98 -8.86 -23.54
CA ASN A 860 30.81 -9.59 -22.59
C ASN A 860 32.26 -9.12 -22.70
N GLY A 861 33.03 -9.36 -21.64
CA GLY A 861 34.44 -9.01 -21.61
C GLY A 861 35.13 -9.45 -20.33
N SER A 862 36.44 -9.17 -20.28
CA SER A 862 37.28 -9.36 -19.10
C SER A 862 38.15 -8.12 -18.91
N ILE A 863 38.18 -7.59 -17.69
CA ILE A 863 38.76 -6.29 -17.32
C ILE A 863 39.78 -6.51 -16.21
N SER A 864 41.06 -6.25 -16.52
CA SER A 864 42.11 -6.35 -15.50
C SER A 864 42.01 -5.27 -14.43
N PRO A 865 42.52 -5.52 -13.21
CA PRO A 865 42.48 -4.55 -12.11
C PRO A 865 42.95 -3.14 -12.52
N GLY A 866 42.14 -2.13 -12.20
CA GLY A 866 42.39 -0.72 -12.50
C GLY A 866 42.13 -0.30 -13.95
N ASN A 867 41.59 -1.18 -14.79
CA ASN A 867 41.14 -0.84 -16.14
C ASN A 867 39.60 -0.75 -16.20
N GLU A 868 39.13 -0.21 -17.32
CA GLU A 868 37.71 -0.03 -17.61
C GLU A 868 37.40 -0.30 -19.09
N VAL A 869 36.13 -0.53 -19.40
CA VAL A 869 35.61 -0.72 -20.76
C VAL A 869 34.38 0.15 -20.97
N ASN A 870 34.28 0.76 -22.15
CA ASN A 870 33.08 1.50 -22.56
C ASN A 870 32.09 0.58 -23.27
N ILE A 871 30.85 0.61 -22.84
CA ILE A 871 29.73 -0.13 -23.38
C ILE A 871 28.79 0.83 -24.11
N SER A 872 28.57 0.62 -25.40
CA SER A 872 27.64 1.44 -26.19
C SER A 872 26.23 0.90 -26.10
N ILE A 873 25.26 1.80 -25.94
CA ILE A 873 23.82 1.57 -25.95
C ILE A 873 23.21 2.29 -27.16
N THR A 874 22.31 1.61 -27.87
CA THR A 874 21.44 2.19 -28.89
C THR A 874 19.99 1.84 -28.58
N ILE A 875 19.10 2.84 -28.60
CA ILE A 875 17.66 2.71 -28.31
C ILE A 875 16.88 3.12 -29.55
N ASP A 876 15.95 2.28 -30.01
CA ASP A 876 15.04 2.54 -31.12
C ASP A 876 13.59 2.72 -30.63
N THR A 877 13.08 3.95 -30.68
CA THR A 877 11.76 4.28 -30.15
C THR A 877 10.63 4.12 -31.17
N SER A 878 10.87 3.48 -32.33
CA SER A 878 9.85 3.34 -33.39
C SER A 878 8.59 2.57 -32.96
N ASN A 879 8.75 1.61 -32.04
CA ASN A 879 7.67 0.73 -31.57
C ASN A 879 7.17 1.10 -30.17
N LEU A 880 7.68 2.16 -29.58
CA LEU A 880 7.28 2.61 -28.24
C LEU A 880 6.06 3.52 -28.33
N THR A 881 5.15 3.41 -27.36
CA THR A 881 3.95 4.24 -27.25
C THR A 881 4.14 5.36 -26.22
N THR A 882 3.20 6.29 -26.13
CA THR A 882 3.14 7.30 -25.07
C THR A 882 3.14 6.65 -23.68
N GLY A 883 3.78 7.30 -22.71
CA GLY A 883 3.93 6.82 -21.33
C GLY A 883 5.39 6.51 -20.98
N VAL A 884 5.58 5.78 -19.87
CA VAL A 884 6.89 5.30 -19.43
C VAL A 884 7.06 3.83 -19.85
N THR A 885 8.10 3.54 -20.61
CA THR A 885 8.58 2.18 -20.87
C THR A 885 9.87 1.96 -20.09
N SER A 886 10.00 0.83 -19.42
CA SER A 886 11.21 0.50 -18.66
C SER A 886 11.73 -0.90 -18.96
N THR A 887 13.02 -1.11 -18.70
CA THR A 887 13.66 -2.43 -18.73
C THR A 887 14.88 -2.42 -17.81
N PHE A 888 15.42 -3.60 -17.53
CA PHE A 888 16.68 -3.74 -16.82
C PHE A 888 17.77 -4.27 -17.75
N ILE A 889 18.93 -3.63 -17.71
CA ILE A 889 20.16 -4.18 -18.27
C ILE A 889 20.80 -5.03 -17.17
N THR A 890 20.79 -6.35 -17.33
CA THR A 890 21.36 -7.28 -16.35
C THR A 890 22.85 -7.53 -16.65
N LEU A 891 23.71 -7.26 -15.68
CA LEU A 891 25.14 -7.58 -15.72
C LEU A 891 25.41 -8.76 -14.81
N ILE A 892 25.86 -9.88 -15.37
CA ILE A 892 26.34 -11.04 -14.62
C ILE A 892 27.86 -10.94 -14.53
N THR A 893 28.43 -11.02 -13.32
CA THR A 893 29.86 -10.82 -13.09
C THR A 893 30.47 -11.90 -12.19
N ASN A 894 31.80 -11.93 -12.08
CA ASN A 894 32.52 -12.73 -11.08
C ASN A 894 32.90 -11.92 -9.83
N ASP A 895 32.31 -10.74 -9.68
CA ASP A 895 32.36 -9.96 -8.45
C ASP A 895 31.54 -10.67 -7.36
N PRO A 896 32.14 -11.05 -6.21
CA PRO A 896 31.42 -11.72 -5.14
C PRO A 896 30.28 -10.91 -4.52
N ASP A 897 30.38 -9.57 -4.43
CA ASP A 897 29.28 -8.72 -3.92
C ASP A 897 28.21 -8.51 -4.98
N GLU A 898 28.62 -8.51 -6.24
CA GLU A 898 27.84 -8.02 -7.37
C GLU A 898 27.81 -9.02 -8.52
N THR A 899 27.49 -10.26 -8.17
CA THR A 899 27.38 -11.37 -9.13
C THR A 899 26.31 -11.11 -10.19
N SER A 900 25.28 -10.32 -9.85
CA SER A 900 24.23 -9.86 -10.76
C SER A 900 23.76 -8.45 -10.40
N ILE A 901 23.92 -7.49 -11.33
CA ILE A 901 23.42 -6.11 -11.19
C ILE A 901 22.33 -5.86 -12.23
N GLN A 902 21.22 -5.25 -11.83
CA GLN A 902 20.15 -4.83 -12.72
C GLN A 902 20.12 -3.31 -12.85
N LEU A 903 20.71 -2.78 -13.93
CA LEU A 903 20.72 -1.33 -14.19
C LEU A 903 19.35 -0.92 -14.76
N PRO A 904 18.63 0.01 -14.10
CA PRO A 904 17.34 0.46 -14.59
C PRO A 904 17.50 1.38 -15.81
N LEU A 905 16.68 1.16 -16.83
CA LEU A 905 16.56 2.03 -18.00
C LEU A 905 15.11 2.41 -18.23
N TYR A 906 14.85 3.71 -18.21
CA TYR A 906 13.53 4.31 -18.37
C TYR A 906 13.49 5.17 -19.64
N ILE A 907 12.39 5.06 -20.39
CA ILE A 907 12.08 5.88 -21.56
C ILE A 907 10.69 6.47 -21.35
N SER A 908 10.60 7.79 -21.26
CA SER A 908 9.35 8.53 -21.21
C SER A 908 9.04 9.16 -22.57
N ILE A 909 7.85 8.86 -23.10
CA ILE A 909 7.30 9.47 -24.30
C ILE A 909 6.05 10.27 -23.91
N PRO A 910 6.14 11.61 -23.80
CA PRO A 910 5.02 12.44 -23.37
C PRO A 910 3.84 12.46 -24.35
N SER A 911 2.66 12.85 -23.85
CA SER A 911 1.43 13.02 -24.63
C SER A 911 1.55 14.21 -25.62
N PHE A 912 1.21 13.99 -26.90
CA PHE A 912 1.26 15.02 -27.95
C PHE A 912 -0.04 15.83 -28.01
N LYS A 913 0.04 17.14 -28.25
CA LYS A 913 -1.12 17.97 -28.62
C LYS A 913 -1.09 18.24 -30.12
N LEU A 914 -2.22 17.98 -30.78
CA LEU A 914 -2.49 18.43 -32.14
C LEU A 914 -3.04 19.86 -32.07
N VAL A 915 -2.35 20.80 -32.72
CA VAL A 915 -2.74 22.19 -32.84
C VAL A 915 -3.16 22.44 -34.27
N ASN A 916 -4.40 22.90 -34.46
CA ASN A 916 -4.91 23.28 -35.77
C ASN A 916 -5.01 24.81 -35.84
N LEU A 917 -4.24 25.43 -36.73
CA LEU A 917 -4.32 26.86 -36.99
C LEU A 917 -5.08 27.10 -38.29
N SER A 918 -6.25 27.74 -38.17
CA SER A 918 -6.98 28.27 -39.33
C SER A 918 -6.41 29.64 -39.72
N LEU A 919 -5.97 29.75 -40.97
CA LEU A 919 -5.40 30.94 -41.57
C LEU A 919 -6.33 31.45 -42.66
N TYR A 920 -6.59 32.76 -42.66
CA TYR A 920 -7.45 33.42 -43.64
C TYR A 920 -6.64 34.02 -44.79
N GLU A 921 -7.22 34.15 -45.97
CA GLU A 921 -6.61 34.84 -47.12
C GLU A 921 -5.99 36.19 -46.70
N GLY A 922 -4.71 36.40 -47.04
CA GLY A 922 -3.97 37.58 -46.60
C GLY A 922 -3.06 37.30 -45.41
N TRP A 923 -2.95 38.26 -44.47
CA TRP A 923 -1.96 38.25 -43.39
C TRP A 923 -2.52 37.71 -42.08
N ASN A 924 -1.84 36.71 -41.51
CA ASN A 924 -2.17 36.07 -40.26
C ASN A 924 -1.00 36.21 -39.29
N MET A 925 -1.27 36.55 -38.03
CA MET A 925 -0.26 36.49 -36.97
C MET A 925 -0.40 35.16 -36.25
N ILE A 926 0.64 34.34 -36.31
CA ILE A 926 0.64 32.99 -35.73
C ILE A 926 1.72 32.85 -34.65
N THR A 927 1.53 31.85 -33.81
CA THR A 927 2.50 31.33 -32.86
C THR A 927 2.29 29.83 -32.81
N ILE A 928 3.37 29.08 -32.62
CA ILE A 928 3.29 27.63 -32.53
C ILE A 928 3.30 27.28 -31.03
N PRO A 929 2.18 26.80 -30.46
CA PRO A 929 2.05 26.59 -29.02
C PRO A 929 2.56 25.19 -28.57
N VAL A 930 3.23 24.48 -29.48
CA VAL A 930 3.81 23.15 -29.24
C VAL A 930 5.26 23.12 -29.71
N SER A 931 6.09 22.35 -29.01
CA SER A 931 7.42 21.96 -29.50
C SER A 931 7.27 20.78 -30.45
N THR A 932 7.62 20.96 -31.73
CA THR A 932 7.50 19.94 -32.78
C THR A 932 8.64 18.91 -32.77
N GLY A 933 9.58 18.98 -31.82
CA GLY A 933 10.72 18.06 -31.71
C GLY A 933 11.85 18.28 -32.74
N GLU A 934 11.67 19.17 -33.71
CA GLU A 934 12.67 19.60 -34.70
C GLU A 934 12.88 21.12 -34.64
N ASP A 935 14.09 21.59 -34.98
CA ASP A 935 14.39 23.02 -35.15
C ASP A 935 13.58 23.57 -36.34
N LEU A 936 12.37 24.07 -36.06
CA LEU A 936 11.52 24.63 -37.09
C LEU A 936 12.12 25.94 -37.61
N THR A 937 12.25 26.04 -38.92
CA THR A 937 12.77 27.24 -39.61
C THR A 937 11.67 27.88 -40.45
N ALA A 938 11.89 29.11 -40.90
CA ALA A 938 10.96 29.80 -41.79
C ALA A 938 10.72 29.01 -43.09
N ASP A 939 11.72 28.29 -43.61
CA ASP A 939 11.60 27.42 -44.78
C ASP A 939 10.70 26.20 -44.54
N SER A 940 10.92 25.50 -43.43
CA SER A 940 10.11 24.32 -43.08
C SER A 940 8.68 24.72 -42.78
N LEU A 941 8.47 25.83 -42.06
CA LEU A 941 7.14 26.39 -41.78
C LEU A 941 6.42 26.83 -43.06
N HIS A 942 7.12 27.52 -43.97
CA HIS A 942 6.56 27.92 -45.26
C HIS A 942 6.11 26.70 -46.08
N SER A 943 6.90 25.64 -46.08
CA SER A 943 6.60 24.40 -46.81
C SER A 943 5.40 23.64 -46.23
N GLN A 944 5.15 23.78 -44.92
CA GLN A 944 4.03 23.14 -44.22
C GLN A 944 2.70 23.87 -44.40
N ILE A 945 2.72 25.19 -44.64
CA ILE A 945 1.50 26.00 -44.80
C ILE A 945 1.08 26.04 -46.28
N PRO A 946 -0.04 25.42 -46.67
CA PRO A 946 -0.51 25.46 -48.05
C PRO A 946 -0.82 26.89 -48.50
N GLY A 947 -0.30 27.29 -49.67
CA GLY A 947 -0.53 28.64 -50.20
C GLY A 947 0.22 29.75 -49.43
N CYS A 948 1.20 29.42 -48.58
CA CYS A 948 2.07 30.40 -47.94
C CYS A 948 2.90 31.15 -49.00
N GLY A 949 2.93 32.48 -48.91
CA GLY A 949 3.73 33.33 -49.76
C GLY A 949 4.95 33.91 -49.06
N ILE A 950 4.78 34.46 -47.84
CA ILE A 950 5.82 35.19 -47.10
C ILE A 950 5.66 34.92 -45.61
N ILE A 951 6.79 34.76 -44.90
CA ILE A 951 6.86 34.72 -43.44
C ILE A 951 7.74 35.89 -42.95
N LEU A 952 7.24 36.66 -41.99
CA LEU A 952 7.92 37.80 -41.40
C LEU A 952 8.16 37.58 -39.89
N ARG A 953 9.35 37.94 -39.42
CA ARG A 953 9.71 38.01 -38.00
C ARG A 953 10.12 39.44 -37.65
N TRP A 954 9.55 40.02 -36.59
CA TRP A 954 9.95 41.35 -36.15
C TRP A 954 11.37 41.34 -35.56
N ASN A 955 12.25 42.20 -36.07
CA ASN A 955 13.62 42.34 -35.58
C ASN A 955 13.77 43.67 -34.84
N ALA A 956 13.60 43.62 -33.51
CA ALA A 956 13.63 44.80 -32.65
C ALA A 956 14.99 45.56 -32.67
N SER A 957 16.09 44.88 -32.99
CA SER A 957 17.41 45.52 -33.12
C SER A 957 17.51 46.40 -34.37
N SER A 958 16.85 46.00 -35.45
CA SER A 958 16.81 46.76 -36.71
C SER A 958 15.63 47.72 -36.80
N GLY A 959 14.56 47.47 -36.02
CA GLY A 959 13.29 48.19 -36.11
C GLY A 959 12.50 47.89 -37.39
N ASP A 960 12.71 46.72 -37.99
CA ASP A 960 12.08 46.26 -39.22
C ASP A 960 11.83 44.74 -39.20
N PHE A 961 11.15 44.19 -40.21
CA PHE A 961 10.89 42.77 -40.35
C PHE A 961 12.01 42.03 -41.09
N ASP A 962 12.49 40.93 -40.51
CA ASP A 962 13.20 39.89 -41.25
C ASP A 962 12.18 39.13 -42.11
N LEU A 963 12.49 38.94 -43.39
CA LEU A 963 11.58 38.35 -44.37
C LEU A 963 12.13 37.02 -44.92
N TYR A 964 11.26 36.01 -44.92
CA TYR A 964 11.46 34.76 -45.65
C TYR A 964 10.44 34.60 -46.78
N ALA A 965 10.94 34.18 -47.94
CA ALA A 965 10.21 33.75 -49.12
C ALA A 965 11.11 32.79 -49.93
N PRO A 966 10.55 31.90 -50.77
CA PRO A 966 11.36 30.95 -51.53
C PRO A 966 12.47 31.64 -52.36
N GLY A 967 13.72 31.26 -52.12
CA GLY A 967 14.89 31.77 -52.85
C GLY A 967 15.52 33.06 -52.30
N VAL A 968 15.08 33.61 -51.17
CA VAL A 968 15.81 34.66 -50.43
C VAL A 968 16.78 34.05 -49.39
N PRO A 969 17.88 34.74 -49.03
CA PRO A 969 18.94 34.14 -48.22
C PRO A 969 18.65 34.04 -46.71
N TYR A 970 17.48 34.48 -46.24
CA TYR A 970 17.19 34.65 -44.80
C TYR A 970 16.24 33.58 -44.27
N ASN A 971 16.77 32.39 -43.98
CA ASN A 971 16.02 31.34 -43.28
C ASN A 971 16.26 31.43 -41.76
N PHE A 972 15.36 32.08 -41.03
CA PHE A 972 15.46 32.25 -39.57
C PHE A 972 14.74 31.14 -38.80
N ALA A 973 15.13 30.92 -37.55
CA ALA A 973 14.47 29.97 -36.64
C ALA A 973 13.09 30.46 -36.20
N ILE A 974 12.17 29.52 -36.03
CA ILE A 974 10.88 29.73 -35.39
C ILE A 974 11.07 29.44 -33.89
N GLU A 975 10.89 30.45 -33.07
CA GLU A 975 11.26 30.48 -31.65
C GLU A 975 10.00 30.43 -30.78
N ASN A 976 10.08 29.70 -29.67
CA ASN A 976 8.97 29.53 -28.73
C ASN A 976 8.52 30.88 -28.15
N GLY A 977 7.22 31.14 -28.15
CA GLY A 977 6.64 32.37 -27.61
C GLY A 977 6.80 33.62 -28.48
N VAL A 978 7.40 33.50 -29.68
CA VAL A 978 7.53 34.60 -30.64
C VAL A 978 6.39 34.56 -31.65
N GLY A 979 5.87 35.74 -32.00
CA GLY A 979 4.83 35.90 -33.01
C GLY A 979 5.41 36.06 -34.42
N TYR A 980 4.77 35.45 -35.42
CA TYR A 980 5.18 35.50 -36.82
C TYR A 980 4.01 35.95 -37.70
N LEU A 981 4.27 36.85 -38.65
CA LEU A 981 3.28 37.24 -39.66
C LEU A 981 3.45 36.36 -40.89
N VAL A 982 2.39 35.67 -41.28
CA VAL A 982 2.36 34.76 -42.42
C VAL A 982 1.32 35.23 -43.41
N SER A 983 1.71 35.36 -44.68
CA SER A 983 0.78 35.63 -45.77
C SER A 983 0.38 34.34 -46.47
N VAL A 984 -0.92 34.12 -46.66
CA VAL A 984 -1.47 32.98 -47.41
C VAL A 984 -2.36 33.47 -48.57
N GLU A 985 -2.36 32.72 -49.68
CA GLU A 985 -3.09 33.07 -50.91
C GLU A 985 -4.60 32.76 -50.86
N TYR A 986 -5.05 31.95 -49.91
CA TYR A 986 -6.44 31.55 -49.69
C TYR A 986 -6.60 30.99 -48.28
N ASP A 987 -7.84 30.93 -47.77
CA ASP A 987 -8.15 30.31 -46.49
C ASP A 987 -7.61 28.86 -46.44
N THR A 988 -6.80 28.55 -45.43
CA THR A 988 -6.16 27.25 -45.26
C THR A 988 -6.03 26.89 -43.79
N ASN A 989 -5.78 25.61 -43.51
CA ASN A 989 -5.39 25.14 -42.18
C ASN A 989 -3.95 24.63 -42.22
N VAL A 990 -3.26 24.74 -41.09
CA VAL A 990 -1.98 24.06 -40.85
C VAL A 990 -2.05 23.36 -39.50
N GLU A 991 -1.55 22.12 -39.46
CA GLU A 991 -1.55 21.28 -38.28
C GLU A 991 -0.13 21.12 -37.75
N PHE A 992 0.05 21.34 -36.44
CA PHE A 992 1.28 21.06 -35.71
C PHE A 992 0.99 19.99 -34.67
N MET A 993 1.78 18.92 -34.68
CA MET A 993 1.79 17.94 -33.60
C MET A 993 3.06 18.14 -32.78
N GLY A 994 2.92 18.24 -31.47
CA GLY A 994 4.08 18.44 -30.60
C GLY A 994 3.70 18.47 -29.12
N ILE A 995 4.69 18.58 -28.25
CA ILE A 995 4.44 18.72 -26.81
C ILE A 995 3.99 20.16 -26.53
N PRO A 996 2.88 20.38 -25.81
CA PRO A 996 2.48 21.73 -25.36
C PRO A 996 3.62 22.49 -24.70
N LEU A 997 3.83 23.74 -25.10
CA LEU A 997 4.81 24.60 -24.44
C LEU A 997 4.32 24.95 -23.03
N GLN A 998 5.05 24.52 -22.00
CA GLN A 998 4.69 24.78 -20.60
C GLN A 998 5.08 26.20 -20.15
N SER A 999 6.20 26.72 -20.65
CA SER A 999 6.67 28.09 -20.42
C SER A 999 7.52 28.60 -21.59
N VAL A 1000 7.64 29.93 -21.73
CA VAL A 1000 8.51 30.57 -22.73
C VAL A 1000 9.24 31.76 -22.11
N SER A 1001 10.42 32.08 -22.62
CA SER A 1001 11.21 33.23 -22.20
C SER A 1001 11.64 34.03 -23.43
N VAL A 1002 11.04 35.22 -23.60
CA VAL A 1002 11.32 36.09 -24.75
C VAL A 1002 11.97 37.39 -24.26
N PRO A 1003 13.23 37.69 -24.64
CA PRO A 1003 13.88 38.93 -24.26
C PRO A 1003 13.22 40.13 -24.96
N LEU A 1004 12.85 41.15 -24.18
CA LEU A 1004 12.26 42.39 -24.71
C LEU A 1004 13.30 43.50 -24.87
N HIS A 1005 13.21 44.24 -25.97
CA HIS A 1005 14.09 45.36 -26.28
C HIS A 1005 13.35 46.71 -26.21
N ILE A 1006 14.10 47.81 -26.06
CA ILE A 1006 13.53 49.16 -26.13
C ILE A 1006 12.95 49.40 -27.53
N GLY A 1007 11.66 49.70 -27.61
CA GLY A 1007 10.93 49.89 -28.87
C GLY A 1007 9.77 48.92 -29.01
N TRP A 1008 9.37 48.63 -30.25
CA TRP A 1008 8.36 47.62 -30.55
C TRP A 1008 8.93 46.22 -30.40
N ASN A 1009 8.12 45.30 -29.89
CA ASN A 1009 8.41 43.87 -29.78
C ASN A 1009 7.19 43.10 -30.29
N MET A 1010 7.40 41.91 -30.83
CA MET A 1010 6.32 41.03 -31.31
C MET A 1010 6.30 39.77 -30.45
N LEU A 1011 5.17 39.54 -29.79
CA LEU A 1011 4.98 38.43 -28.86
C LEU A 1011 3.94 37.47 -29.39
N GLY A 1012 4.21 36.18 -29.24
CA GLY A 1012 3.32 35.11 -29.62
C GLY A 1012 2.47 34.61 -28.46
N TRP A 1013 1.33 34.01 -28.80
CA TRP A 1013 0.44 33.38 -27.82
C TRP A 1013 0.63 31.87 -27.81
N PHE A 1014 1.05 31.29 -26.68
CA PHE A 1014 1.34 29.85 -26.60
C PHE A 1014 0.41 29.08 -25.64
N LYS A 1015 -0.36 29.77 -24.79
CA LYS A 1015 -1.40 29.19 -23.92
C LYS A 1015 -2.75 29.82 -24.19
N GLU A 1016 -3.82 29.04 -24.13
CA GLU A 1016 -5.20 29.51 -24.32
C GLU A 1016 -5.76 30.17 -23.04
N GLU A 1017 -4.99 31.07 -22.43
CA GLU A 1017 -5.41 31.82 -21.24
C GLU A 1017 -6.03 33.17 -21.63
N ASN A 1018 -7.20 33.46 -21.07
CA ASN A 1018 -7.86 34.75 -21.24
C ASN A 1018 -6.98 35.88 -20.70
N THR A 1019 -6.37 36.65 -21.62
CA THR A 1019 -5.47 37.73 -21.26
C THR A 1019 -5.97 39.05 -21.78
N THR A 1020 -6.01 40.03 -20.89
CA THR A 1020 -6.46 41.39 -21.20
C THR A 1020 -5.25 42.28 -21.48
N THR A 1021 -5.41 43.28 -22.35
CA THR A 1021 -4.39 44.30 -22.61
C THR A 1021 -3.94 45.01 -21.32
N SER A 1022 -4.83 45.20 -20.35
CA SER A 1022 -4.50 45.76 -19.03
C SER A 1022 -3.60 44.84 -18.20
N SER A 1023 -3.84 43.53 -18.22
CA SER A 1023 -2.99 42.56 -17.53
C SER A 1023 -1.57 42.51 -18.12
N LEU A 1024 -1.43 42.52 -19.44
CA LEU A 1024 -0.13 42.58 -20.13
C LEU A 1024 0.65 43.85 -19.80
N LEU A 1025 0.00 45.01 -19.87
CA LEU A 1025 0.65 46.30 -19.62
C LEU A 1025 1.16 46.41 -18.17
N THR A 1026 0.47 45.77 -17.22
CA THR A 1026 0.88 45.75 -15.80
C THR A 1026 2.05 44.79 -15.56
N ASN A 1027 2.12 43.69 -16.31
CA ASN A 1027 3.15 42.66 -16.15
C ASN A 1027 4.46 42.97 -16.90
N ILE A 1028 4.43 43.84 -17.91
CA ILE A 1028 5.63 44.25 -18.66
C ILE A 1028 6.12 45.60 -18.14
N THR A 1029 7.20 45.57 -17.35
CA THR A 1029 7.80 46.79 -16.79
C THR A 1029 8.27 47.74 -17.91
N GLY A 1030 7.71 48.95 -17.92
CA GLY A 1030 8.05 49.98 -18.92
C GLY A 1030 7.25 49.90 -20.22
N CYS A 1031 6.22 49.04 -20.30
CA CYS A 1031 5.31 49.01 -21.44
C CYS A 1031 4.34 50.19 -21.44
N ASN A 1032 4.22 50.88 -22.58
CA ASN A 1032 3.35 52.06 -22.73
C ASN A 1032 2.15 51.84 -23.67
N ILE A 1033 2.19 50.80 -24.51
CA ILE A 1033 1.15 50.49 -25.50
C ILE A 1033 1.21 49.00 -25.84
N VAL A 1034 0.04 48.39 -26.05
CA VAL A 1034 -0.11 47.00 -26.52
C VAL A 1034 -1.07 47.05 -27.70
N LEU A 1035 -0.73 46.38 -28.79
CA LEU A 1035 -1.54 46.31 -30.01
C LEU A 1035 -1.84 44.84 -30.33
N LEU A 1036 -3.02 44.55 -30.87
CA LEU A 1036 -3.43 43.19 -31.28
C LEU A 1036 -3.62 43.12 -32.79
N TRP A 1037 -3.01 42.14 -33.47
CA TRP A 1037 -3.23 41.95 -34.91
C TRP A 1037 -4.66 41.49 -35.20
N ASN A 1038 -5.35 42.20 -36.09
CA ASN A 1038 -6.68 41.86 -36.54
C ASN A 1038 -6.65 41.44 -38.01
N ALA A 1039 -6.68 40.13 -38.23
CA ALA A 1039 -6.62 39.54 -39.57
C ALA A 1039 -7.78 39.96 -40.47
N SER A 1040 -8.96 40.28 -39.92
CA SER A 1040 -10.14 40.65 -40.72
C SER A 1040 -10.02 42.02 -41.40
N ILE A 1041 -9.20 42.92 -40.84
CA ILE A 1041 -8.95 44.25 -41.40
C ILE A 1041 -7.50 44.42 -41.87
N ALA A 1042 -6.66 43.40 -41.67
CA ALA A 1042 -5.22 43.41 -41.96
C ALA A 1042 -4.49 44.60 -41.32
N ASP A 1043 -4.84 44.92 -40.07
CA ASP A 1043 -4.25 46.01 -39.28
C ASP A 1043 -4.28 45.68 -37.78
N PHE A 1044 -3.65 46.51 -36.96
CA PHE A 1044 -3.62 46.35 -35.51
C PHE A 1044 -4.74 47.11 -34.81
N ASP A 1045 -5.46 46.44 -33.91
CA ASP A 1045 -6.35 47.07 -32.95
C ASP A 1045 -5.54 47.77 -31.84
N VAL A 1046 -5.94 49.00 -31.48
CA VAL A 1046 -5.25 49.90 -30.53
C VAL A 1046 -5.88 49.89 -29.16
#